data_AF-A0A378TX83-F1
#
_entry.id   AF-A0A378TX83-F1
#
_cell.length_a   1.000
_cell.length_b   1.000
_cell.length_c   1.000
_cell.angle_alpha   90.00
_cell.angle_beta   90.00
_cell.angle_gamma   90.00
#
_symmetry.space_group_name_H-M   'P 1'
#
loop_
_entity.id
_entity.type
_entity.pdbx_description
1 polymer ?
#
loop_
_entity_poly.entity_id
_entity_poly.type
_entity_poly.pdbx_seq_one_letter_code
_entity_poly.pdbx_strand_id
1 'polypeptide(L)'
;MLQISIDGKEVSVEQGATVIEAAQKLGTYIPHFCYHKKLSIAASCRMCLVEVEKAPKPLPACATPVTDGMVVHTHSKMAKQAQEGVMEFLLINHPLDCPVCDKGGECQLQDLAVGYGKSTTRYTEAKRAVVAKDMGPLISTREMSRCIHCSRCVRFTEEIAGNQEIGIANRGEHSEILTFIGRAVETELSGNVIDLCPVGALTSKPFRFNARSWELNRRKSVSAHDALGSNLIVQTKEHTVRRVLPLENEAINECWLSDRDRFAYEGLNHESRLKNPKIKQGGEWIDVDWQTALEYVRNGIECIAKDGNQEQIGFWANPMNTLEELYLAKKLANGIGSRHFATRLREQDGRLKGTLAGAQWLGCNIADLSDAEAVLVVGANLRQEQPLLTARLRVSANQGSKISVVAARKEQLHMPLAAQETLHPNQWAGYLKNLAADAANPIHTGLKDAEKAAVLLGVEAQNHPDYTAIYAAAQRLAEQTGASFGILPQAANSVGADLLNTDSGSIAEMITAPKQAVLLLNVEPEADVAGGVAAVAALKQAKSVMAFTPFVSDTLLDVCDVLLPIAPFTETSGSFVNMEGRLQSFHGVVKGLGESRPLWKILRVLGNLLELEGFEYDSSEQILHDALDAQRLPEKLNNRSSWQGEAAPAAAGLIRTGGVGIYHTDAIVRRAEALQQTSHAQVPPARVHPDTLAALGLADGATAEAVQNGSRVRVTVMADNTLPPNIVHLPQHPANAALGGLMNAIELEGV
;
A
#
# COMPACT_ATOMS: atom_id res chain seq x y z
N MET A 1 -35.04 -9.74 14.14
CA MET A 1 -34.69 -8.65 15.07
C MET A 1 -35.08 -9.08 16.47
N LEU A 2 -34.16 -8.96 17.43
CA LEU A 2 -34.34 -9.27 18.85
C LEU A 2 -34.41 -7.96 19.64
N GLN A 3 -35.24 -7.88 20.68
CA GLN A 3 -35.31 -6.74 21.59
C GLN A 3 -34.52 -7.02 22.87
N ILE A 4 -33.73 -6.05 23.32
CA ILE A 4 -32.91 -6.12 24.54
C ILE A 4 -32.94 -4.76 25.25
N SER A 5 -33.02 -4.80 26.58
CA SER A 5 -32.92 -3.63 27.45
C SER A 5 -31.53 -3.55 28.08
N ILE A 6 -30.79 -2.47 27.87
CA ILE A 6 -29.48 -2.22 28.48
C ILE A 6 -29.55 -0.95 29.32
N ASP A 7 -29.37 -1.09 30.63
CA ASP A 7 -29.51 0.01 31.60
C ASP A 7 -30.84 0.78 31.45
N GLY A 8 -31.93 0.06 31.16
CA GLY A 8 -33.27 0.60 30.97
C GLY A 8 -33.53 1.24 29.60
N LYS A 9 -32.59 1.13 28.65
CA LYS A 9 -32.76 1.57 27.26
C LYS A 9 -32.99 0.37 26.35
N GLU A 10 -34.09 0.38 25.62
CA GLU A 10 -34.41 -0.64 24.63
C GLU A 10 -33.60 -0.45 23.34
N VAL A 11 -33.11 -1.54 22.77
CA VAL A 11 -32.48 -1.57 21.44
C VAL A 11 -32.84 -2.84 20.70
N SER A 12 -33.02 -2.70 19.38
CA SER A 12 -33.22 -3.83 18.49
C SER A 12 -31.93 -4.22 17.76
N VAL A 13 -31.62 -5.52 17.79
CA VAL A 13 -30.44 -6.08 17.14
C VAL A 13 -30.77 -7.29 16.28
N GLU A 14 -29.84 -7.63 15.38
CA GLU A 14 -29.96 -8.81 14.54
C GLU A 14 -29.70 -10.09 15.35
N GLN A 15 -30.21 -11.22 14.85
CA GLN A 15 -29.98 -12.50 15.49
C GLN A 15 -28.49 -12.86 15.40
N GLY A 16 -27.90 -13.29 16.52
CA GLY A 16 -26.47 -13.59 16.61
C GLY A 16 -25.61 -12.43 17.14
N ALA A 17 -26.15 -11.20 17.22
CA ALA A 17 -25.45 -10.09 17.85
C ALA A 17 -25.17 -10.37 19.34
N THR A 18 -24.04 -9.88 19.83
CA THR A 18 -23.62 -9.98 21.22
C THR A 18 -24.09 -8.78 22.05
N VAL A 19 -24.09 -8.92 23.37
CA VAL A 19 -24.46 -7.83 24.30
C VAL A 19 -23.56 -6.60 24.10
N ILE A 20 -22.26 -6.77 23.80
CA ILE A 20 -21.36 -5.64 23.57
C ILE A 20 -21.70 -4.86 22.29
N GLU A 21 -22.13 -5.54 21.22
CA GLU A 21 -22.55 -4.91 19.97
C GLU A 21 -23.89 -4.19 20.14
N ALA A 22 -24.81 -4.77 20.91
CA ALA A 22 -26.06 -4.12 21.29
C ALA A 22 -25.80 -2.84 22.12
N ALA A 23 -24.86 -2.89 23.07
CA ALA A 23 -24.46 -1.73 23.86
C ALA A 23 -23.82 -0.62 22.99
N GLN A 24 -23.00 -0.99 22.02
CA GLN A 24 -22.41 -0.04 21.06
C GLN A 24 -23.47 0.69 20.24
N LYS A 25 -24.53 0.01 19.78
CA LYS A 25 -25.66 0.66 19.08
C LYS A 25 -26.38 1.71 19.95
N LEU A 26 -26.38 1.53 21.27
CA LEU A 26 -26.93 2.49 22.23
C LEU A 26 -25.94 3.61 22.64
N GLY A 27 -24.69 3.55 22.19
CA GLY A 27 -23.63 4.44 22.67
C GLY A 27 -23.18 4.14 24.10
N THR A 28 -23.53 2.97 24.65
CA THR A 28 -23.13 2.54 25.99
C THR A 28 -21.78 1.83 25.92
N TYR A 29 -20.77 2.40 26.58
CA TYR A 29 -19.44 1.81 26.64
C TYR A 29 -19.37 0.70 27.71
N ILE A 30 -18.90 -0.49 27.31
CA ILE A 30 -18.58 -1.59 28.21
C ILE A 30 -17.06 -1.78 28.21
N PRO A 31 -16.37 -1.78 29.36
CA PRO A 31 -14.91 -1.85 29.41
C PRO A 31 -14.38 -3.20 28.91
N HIS A 32 -13.36 -3.21 28.05
CA HIS A 32 -12.85 -4.44 27.44
C HIS A 32 -11.39 -4.32 26.95
N PHE A 33 -10.62 -5.41 27.03
CA PHE A 33 -9.24 -5.45 26.53
C PHE A 33 -8.96 -6.49 25.44
N CYS A 34 -9.68 -7.61 25.39
CA CYS A 34 -9.42 -8.65 24.37
C CYS A 34 -10.39 -8.56 23.18
N TYR A 35 -11.59 -8.01 23.39
CA TYR A 35 -12.57 -7.81 22.32
C TYR A 35 -12.05 -6.77 21.32
N HIS A 36 -12.19 -7.06 20.03
CA HIS A 36 -11.90 -6.14 18.94
C HIS A 36 -12.89 -6.46 17.81
N LYS A 37 -13.53 -5.46 17.21
CA LYS A 37 -14.63 -5.64 16.24
C LYS A 37 -14.29 -6.49 15.01
N LYS A 38 -13.01 -6.54 14.63
CA LYS A 38 -12.50 -7.29 13.45
C LYS A 38 -11.77 -8.59 13.80
N LEU A 39 -11.85 -9.06 15.04
CA LEU A 39 -11.19 -10.30 15.46
C LEU A 39 -12.20 -11.22 16.15
N SER A 40 -11.93 -12.52 16.12
CA SER A 40 -12.75 -13.53 16.79
C SER A 40 -12.91 -13.24 18.30
N ILE A 41 -13.92 -13.81 18.94
CA ILE A 41 -14.19 -13.57 20.36
C ILE A 41 -13.36 -14.54 21.22
N ALA A 42 -12.49 -14.01 22.09
CA ALA A 42 -11.69 -14.83 23.01
C ALA A 42 -12.20 -14.85 24.46
N ALA A 43 -12.93 -13.81 24.87
CA ALA A 43 -13.40 -13.61 26.25
C ALA A 43 -12.33 -13.76 27.35
N SER A 44 -11.04 -13.57 27.03
CA SER A 44 -9.91 -13.85 27.95
C SER A 44 -9.77 -12.83 29.08
N CYS A 45 -9.98 -11.53 28.79
CA CYS A 45 -9.71 -10.48 29.77
C CYS A 45 -10.76 -10.36 30.88
N ARG A 46 -11.99 -10.85 30.66
CA ARG A 46 -13.15 -10.72 31.57
C ARG A 46 -13.51 -9.29 32.01
N MET A 47 -12.95 -8.25 31.39
CA MET A 47 -13.25 -6.87 31.76
C MET A 47 -14.68 -6.46 31.40
N CYS A 48 -15.28 -7.09 30.38
CA CYS A 48 -16.63 -6.79 29.90
C CYS A 48 -17.76 -7.53 30.66
N LEU A 49 -17.51 -7.91 31.92
CA LEU A 49 -18.50 -8.60 32.73
C LEU A 49 -19.68 -7.65 33.07
N VAL A 50 -20.89 -8.09 32.76
CA VAL A 50 -22.15 -7.38 33.01
C VAL A 50 -23.13 -8.27 33.76
N GLU A 51 -24.09 -7.66 34.45
CA GLU A 51 -25.21 -8.39 35.05
C GLU A 51 -26.31 -8.58 34.01
N VAL A 52 -26.77 -9.82 33.85
CA VAL A 52 -27.93 -10.15 33.02
C VAL A 52 -28.97 -10.73 33.96
N GLU A 53 -30.21 -10.24 33.91
CA GLU A 53 -31.26 -10.75 34.78
C GLU A 53 -31.41 -12.27 34.65
N LYS A 54 -31.71 -12.93 35.77
CA LYS A 54 -31.85 -14.40 35.88
C LYS A 54 -30.55 -15.19 35.68
N ALA A 55 -29.42 -14.55 35.38
CA ALA A 55 -28.11 -15.19 35.40
C ALA A 55 -27.52 -15.19 36.82
N PRO A 56 -27.02 -16.33 37.34
CA PRO A 56 -26.50 -16.42 38.72
C PRO A 56 -25.11 -15.79 38.90
N LYS A 57 -24.45 -15.42 37.80
CA LYS A 57 -23.10 -14.85 37.77
C LYS A 57 -23.02 -13.80 36.65
N PRO A 58 -22.11 -12.81 36.77
CA PRO A 58 -21.91 -11.86 35.69
C PRO A 58 -21.43 -12.58 34.42
N LEU A 59 -21.91 -12.13 33.27
CA LEU A 59 -21.63 -12.73 31.97
C LEU A 59 -20.75 -11.81 31.13
N PRO A 60 -19.84 -12.37 30.31
CA PRO A 60 -18.98 -11.57 29.44
C PRO A 60 -19.78 -11.01 28.26
N ALA A 61 -19.99 -9.69 28.23
CA ALA A 61 -20.80 -9.04 27.20
C ALA A 61 -20.29 -9.31 25.76
N CYS A 62 -18.98 -9.53 25.60
CA CYS A 62 -18.39 -9.80 24.28
C CYS A 62 -18.71 -11.18 23.70
N ALA A 63 -19.16 -12.14 24.53
CA ALA A 63 -19.39 -13.52 24.11
C ALA A 63 -20.81 -14.01 24.38
N THR A 64 -21.63 -13.20 25.05
CA THR A 64 -23.04 -13.51 25.33
C THR A 64 -23.89 -13.04 24.16
N PRO A 65 -24.52 -13.94 23.38
CA PRO A 65 -25.48 -13.57 22.36
C PRO A 65 -26.73 -12.96 22.99
N VAL A 66 -27.33 -12.00 22.31
CA VAL A 66 -28.59 -11.39 22.73
C VAL A 66 -29.72 -12.41 22.56
N THR A 67 -30.63 -12.44 23.54
CA THR A 67 -31.92 -13.14 23.44
C THR A 67 -33.06 -12.14 23.55
N ASP A 68 -34.22 -12.46 23.00
CA ASP A 68 -35.38 -11.57 23.06
C ASP A 68 -35.83 -11.34 24.52
N GLY A 69 -36.10 -10.08 24.88
CA GLY A 69 -36.45 -9.66 26.23
C GLY A 69 -35.30 -9.75 27.24
N MET A 70 -34.04 -9.88 26.79
CA MET A 70 -32.89 -9.84 27.68
C MET A 70 -32.78 -8.47 28.37
N VAL A 71 -32.50 -8.46 29.67
CA VAL A 71 -32.27 -7.24 30.46
C VAL A 71 -30.85 -7.28 31.02
N VAL A 72 -30.07 -6.25 30.71
CA VAL A 72 -28.65 -6.14 31.07
C VAL A 72 -28.41 -4.88 31.89
N HIS A 73 -27.69 -5.02 32.99
CA HIS A 73 -27.20 -3.93 33.82
C HIS A 73 -25.67 -3.87 33.75
N THR A 74 -25.13 -2.80 33.18
CA THR A 74 -23.68 -2.65 32.98
C THR A 74 -23.00 -2.02 34.20
N HIS A 75 -23.76 -1.29 35.04
CA HIS A 75 -23.26 -0.55 36.20
C HIS A 75 -23.82 -1.03 37.55
N SER A 76 -24.37 -2.25 37.61
CA SER A 76 -24.87 -2.82 38.86
C SER A 76 -23.75 -3.06 39.87
N LYS A 77 -24.12 -3.29 41.15
CA LYS A 77 -23.14 -3.64 42.19
C LYS A 77 -22.35 -4.90 41.82
N MET A 78 -23.01 -5.91 41.25
CA MET A 78 -22.36 -7.14 40.81
C MET A 78 -21.40 -6.91 39.66
N ALA A 79 -21.81 -6.15 38.63
CA ALA A 79 -20.96 -5.84 37.48
C ALA A 79 -19.71 -5.05 37.89
N LYS A 80 -19.88 -3.98 38.68
CA LYS A 80 -18.77 -3.15 39.19
C LYS A 80 -17.78 -3.95 40.02
N GLN A 81 -18.27 -4.75 40.97
CA GLN A 81 -17.41 -5.58 41.82
C GLN A 81 -16.60 -6.60 41.00
N ALA A 82 -17.21 -7.19 39.96
CA ALA A 82 -16.51 -8.11 39.06
C ALA A 82 -15.44 -7.39 38.23
N GLN A 83 -15.75 -6.22 37.67
CA GLN A 83 -14.83 -5.40 36.87
C GLN A 83 -13.63 -4.93 37.70
N GLU A 84 -13.85 -4.45 38.93
CA GLU A 84 -12.78 -4.06 39.86
C GLU A 84 -11.88 -5.24 40.24
N GLY A 85 -12.47 -6.42 40.49
CA GLY A 85 -11.72 -7.64 40.78
C GLY A 85 -10.86 -8.11 39.60
N VAL A 86 -11.39 -8.00 38.38
CA VAL A 86 -10.64 -8.30 37.14
C VAL A 86 -9.52 -7.30 36.93
N MET A 87 -9.77 -6.00 37.14
CA MET A 87 -8.73 -4.97 37.02
C MET A 87 -7.59 -5.22 38.01
N GLU A 88 -7.92 -5.53 39.27
CA GLU A 88 -6.92 -5.90 40.28
C GLU A 88 -6.10 -7.12 39.83
N PHE A 89 -6.75 -8.16 39.28
CA PHE A 89 -6.07 -9.36 38.77
C PHE A 89 -5.12 -9.06 37.59
N LEU A 90 -5.53 -8.23 36.62
CA LEU A 90 -4.70 -7.87 35.47
C LEU A 90 -3.47 -7.04 35.88
N LEU A 91 -3.57 -6.26 36.96
CA LEU A 91 -2.51 -5.40 37.46
C LEU A 91 -1.50 -6.12 38.38
N ILE A 92 -1.78 -7.36 38.82
CA ILE A 92 -0.88 -8.16 39.67
C ILE A 92 0.55 -8.17 39.10
N ASN A 93 0.67 -8.55 37.83
CA ASN A 93 1.96 -8.69 37.15
C ASN A 93 2.34 -7.48 36.27
N HIS A 94 1.46 -6.47 36.14
CA HIS A 94 1.76 -5.30 35.34
C HIS A 94 2.74 -4.36 36.09
N PRO A 95 3.85 -3.93 35.47
CA PRO A 95 4.84 -3.07 36.14
C PRO A 95 4.33 -1.63 36.28
N LEU A 96 4.88 -0.88 37.25
CA LEU A 96 4.54 0.53 37.49
C LEU A 96 5.31 1.48 36.56
N ASP A 97 5.30 1.16 35.27
CA ASP A 97 6.10 1.83 34.25
C ASP A 97 5.39 3.02 33.61
N CYS A 98 4.17 3.37 34.02
CA CYS A 98 3.37 4.41 33.36
C CYS A 98 4.15 5.72 33.06
N PRO A 99 5.01 6.24 33.95
CA PRO A 99 5.79 7.44 33.66
C PRO A 99 6.80 7.30 32.51
N VAL A 100 7.33 6.09 32.28
CA VAL A 100 8.32 5.80 31.23
C VAL A 100 7.72 5.04 30.04
N CYS A 101 6.45 4.65 30.11
CA CYS A 101 5.75 3.90 29.08
C CYS A 101 5.47 4.78 27.85
N ASP A 102 5.93 4.35 26.68
CA ASP A 102 5.72 5.06 25.40
C ASP A 102 4.22 5.22 25.07
N LYS A 103 3.41 4.20 25.40
CA LYS A 103 1.96 4.21 25.23
C LYS A 103 1.20 4.99 26.33
N GLY A 104 1.92 5.59 27.30
CA GLY A 104 1.31 6.42 28.33
C GLY A 104 0.48 7.56 27.73
N GLY A 105 -0.71 7.82 28.28
CA GLY A 105 -1.67 8.81 27.77
C GLY A 105 -2.55 8.34 26.61
N GLU A 106 -2.28 7.16 26.04
CA GLU A 106 -3.15 6.48 25.07
C GLU A 106 -3.31 4.97 25.38
N CYS A 107 -2.96 4.59 26.61
CA CYS A 107 -3.00 3.22 27.08
C CYS A 107 -4.39 2.89 27.62
N GLN A 108 -5.10 1.99 26.94
CA GLN A 108 -6.43 1.57 27.38
C GLN A 108 -6.42 1.01 28.81
N LEU A 109 -5.34 0.33 29.23
CA LEU A 109 -5.22 -0.17 30.61
C LEU A 109 -5.10 0.94 31.62
N GLN A 110 -4.40 2.02 31.29
CA GLN A 110 -4.29 3.19 32.16
C GLN A 110 -5.67 3.82 32.37
N ASP A 111 -6.40 4.07 31.28
CA ASP A 111 -7.71 4.72 31.33
C ASP A 111 -8.73 3.88 32.10
N LEU A 112 -8.78 2.57 31.83
CA LEU A 112 -9.70 1.66 32.51
C LEU A 112 -9.30 1.42 33.97
N ALA A 113 -8.01 1.44 34.32
CA ALA A 113 -7.58 1.31 35.72
C ALA A 113 -8.01 2.52 36.57
N VAL A 114 -8.02 3.73 36.00
CA VAL A 114 -8.51 4.93 36.69
C VAL A 114 -10.03 4.87 36.92
N GLY A 115 -10.80 4.40 35.93
CA GLY A 115 -12.27 4.36 36.01
C GLY A 115 -12.86 3.13 36.73
N TYR A 116 -12.19 1.98 36.64
CA TYR A 116 -12.72 0.67 37.08
C TYR A 116 -11.76 -0.09 38.01
N GLY A 117 -10.64 0.51 38.41
CA GLY A 117 -9.67 -0.07 39.34
C GLY A 117 -9.84 0.44 40.77
N LYS A 118 -9.25 -0.29 41.72
CA LYS A 118 -9.11 0.17 43.11
C LYS A 118 -7.90 1.09 43.25
N SER A 119 -7.94 1.98 44.23
CA SER A 119 -6.83 2.89 44.57
C SER A 119 -5.63 2.20 45.21
N THR A 120 -5.80 1.00 45.76
CA THR A 120 -4.74 0.23 46.45
C THR A 120 -4.69 -1.21 45.96
N THR A 121 -3.49 -1.78 45.85
CA THR A 121 -3.28 -3.21 45.59
C THR A 121 -3.15 -3.99 46.89
N ARG A 122 -3.69 -5.21 46.94
CA ARG A 122 -3.45 -6.18 48.02
C ARG A 122 -2.28 -7.13 47.71
N TYR A 123 -1.77 -7.12 46.48
CA TYR A 123 -0.71 -8.00 46.03
C TYR A 123 0.66 -7.46 46.44
N THR A 124 1.40 -8.24 47.23
CA THR A 124 2.71 -7.88 47.81
C THR A 124 3.85 -8.78 47.34
N GLU A 125 3.55 -9.78 46.52
CA GLU A 125 4.54 -10.75 46.03
C GLU A 125 5.39 -10.17 44.88
N ALA A 126 6.45 -10.88 44.54
CA ALA A 126 7.29 -10.52 43.41
C ALA A 126 6.53 -10.63 42.08
N LYS A 127 6.55 -9.56 41.29
CA LYS A 127 5.96 -9.56 39.94
C LYS A 127 6.86 -10.32 38.97
N ARG A 128 6.26 -11.02 38.02
CA ARG A 128 7.01 -11.64 36.92
C ARG A 128 7.69 -10.58 36.04
N ALA A 129 8.80 -10.97 35.44
CA ALA A 129 9.47 -10.19 34.39
C ALA A 129 9.63 -11.05 33.14
N VAL A 130 9.42 -10.46 31.97
CA VAL A 130 9.48 -11.16 30.68
C VAL A 130 10.63 -10.57 29.86
N VAL A 131 11.57 -11.41 29.45
CA VAL A 131 12.69 -10.98 28.59
C VAL A 131 12.17 -10.58 27.21
N ALA A 132 12.74 -9.54 26.63
CA ALA A 132 12.40 -9.07 25.29
C ALA A 132 12.79 -10.10 24.22
N LYS A 133 11.97 -10.24 23.18
CA LYS A 133 12.22 -11.13 22.03
C LYS A 133 12.43 -10.30 20.78
N ASP A 134 13.32 -10.73 19.89
CA ASP A 134 13.41 -10.04 18.60
C ASP A 134 12.19 -10.37 17.74
N MET A 135 11.52 -9.32 17.24
CA MET A 135 10.35 -9.42 16.37
C MET A 135 10.59 -8.69 15.03
N GLY A 136 11.85 -8.37 14.71
CA GLY A 136 12.20 -7.62 13.51
C GLY A 136 12.26 -6.10 13.76
N PRO A 137 12.48 -5.30 12.71
CA PRO A 137 12.81 -3.87 12.85
C PRO A 137 11.61 -2.98 13.19
N LEU A 138 10.37 -3.45 13.01
CA LEU A 138 9.16 -2.61 13.13
C LEU A 138 8.55 -2.62 14.55
N ILE A 139 8.62 -3.77 15.23
CA ILE A 139 7.93 -4.00 16.51
C ILE A 139 8.95 -4.13 17.64
N SER A 140 8.75 -3.37 18.72
CA SER A 140 9.48 -3.50 19.97
C SER A 140 8.72 -4.36 20.97
N THR A 141 9.43 -5.27 21.61
CA THR A 141 8.98 -6.15 22.71
C THR A 141 9.72 -5.88 24.01
N ARG A 142 10.49 -4.77 24.09
CA ARG A 142 11.27 -4.41 25.28
C ARG A 142 10.39 -4.28 26.53
N GLU A 143 9.11 -4.03 26.33
CA GLU A 143 8.08 -3.79 27.33
C GLU A 143 7.19 -5.01 27.61
N MET A 144 7.61 -6.23 27.23
CA MET A 144 6.76 -7.42 27.29
C MET A 144 6.26 -7.80 28.69
N SER A 145 6.93 -7.38 29.76
CA SER A 145 6.42 -7.51 31.14
C SER A 145 5.06 -6.82 31.34
N ARG A 146 4.69 -5.87 30.47
CA ARG A 146 3.39 -5.17 30.49
C ARG A 146 2.24 -5.99 29.92
N CYS A 147 2.52 -7.10 29.23
CA CYS A 147 1.50 -7.88 28.52
C CYS A 147 0.49 -8.52 29.49
N ILE A 148 -0.81 -8.32 29.19
CA ILE A 148 -1.94 -8.88 29.94
C ILE A 148 -2.55 -10.13 29.29
N HIS A 149 -1.89 -10.70 28.28
CA HIS A 149 -2.32 -11.92 27.58
C HIS A 149 -3.73 -11.85 26.97
N CYS A 150 -4.11 -10.69 26.45
CA CYS A 150 -5.40 -10.51 25.78
C CYS A 150 -5.53 -11.23 24.42
N SER A 151 -4.44 -11.84 23.93
CA SER A 151 -4.29 -12.56 22.66
C SER A 151 -4.67 -11.83 21.36
N ARG A 152 -4.97 -10.52 21.40
CA ARG A 152 -5.29 -9.72 20.19
C ARG A 152 -4.21 -9.82 19.10
N CYS A 153 -2.94 -9.74 19.47
CA CYS A 153 -1.83 -9.83 18.52
C CYS A 153 -1.75 -11.20 17.83
N VAL A 154 -1.92 -12.29 18.58
CA VAL A 154 -1.91 -13.68 18.08
C VAL A 154 -3.04 -13.89 17.07
N ARG A 155 -4.27 -13.54 17.47
CA ARG A 155 -5.45 -13.65 16.60
C ARG A 155 -5.33 -12.78 15.36
N PHE A 156 -4.77 -11.59 15.48
CA PHE A 156 -4.56 -10.74 14.31
C PHE A 156 -3.61 -11.38 13.30
N THR A 157 -2.48 -11.92 13.75
CA THR A 157 -1.52 -12.57 12.86
C THR A 157 -2.14 -13.78 12.17
N GLU A 158 -2.98 -14.54 12.87
CA GLU A 158 -3.66 -15.72 12.33
C GLU A 158 -4.83 -15.36 11.40
N GLU A 159 -5.76 -14.51 11.85
CA GLU A 159 -7.05 -14.28 11.20
C GLU A 159 -6.97 -13.23 10.10
N ILE A 160 -6.23 -12.14 10.33
CA ILE A 160 -6.19 -10.98 9.44
C ILE A 160 -4.94 -10.99 8.57
N ALA A 161 -3.75 -11.15 9.17
CA ALA A 161 -2.51 -11.25 8.40
C ALA A 161 -2.36 -12.61 7.69
N GLY A 162 -3.08 -13.64 8.15
CA GLY A 162 -3.12 -14.99 7.58
C GLY A 162 -1.94 -15.89 7.94
N ASN A 163 -0.89 -15.34 8.55
CA ASN A 163 0.30 -16.08 8.94
C ASN A 163 0.50 -16.00 10.46
N GLN A 164 0.40 -17.15 11.14
CA GLN A 164 0.53 -17.23 12.60
C GLN A 164 2.00 -17.07 13.05
N GLU A 165 2.49 -15.84 13.01
CA GLU A 165 3.87 -15.50 13.40
C GLU A 165 4.03 -15.30 14.91
N ILE A 166 2.96 -14.90 15.59
CA ILE A 166 2.92 -14.66 17.04
C ILE A 166 2.05 -15.74 17.70
N GLY A 167 2.55 -16.35 18.75
CA GLY A 167 1.84 -17.35 19.56
C GLY A 167 1.91 -17.09 21.06
N ILE A 168 1.21 -17.92 21.82
CA ILE A 168 1.30 -17.98 23.29
C ILE A 168 1.93 -19.31 23.68
N ALA A 169 3.12 -19.29 24.28
CA ALA A 169 3.72 -20.48 24.87
C ALA A 169 3.40 -20.59 26.36
N ASN A 170 3.66 -21.75 26.95
CA ASN A 170 3.47 -22.07 28.38
C ASN A 170 2.01 -21.91 28.86
N ARG A 171 1.78 -22.07 30.17
CA ARG A 171 0.46 -22.01 30.80
C ARG A 171 0.49 -21.20 32.10
N GLY A 172 -0.66 -20.60 32.43
CA GLY A 172 -0.84 -19.85 33.67
C GLY A 172 0.02 -18.58 33.72
N GLU A 173 0.69 -18.36 34.85
CA GLU A 173 1.55 -17.18 35.04
C GLU A 173 2.77 -17.17 34.12
N HIS A 174 3.24 -18.35 33.70
CA HIS A 174 4.40 -18.51 32.81
C HIS A 174 4.06 -18.30 31.33
N SER A 175 2.79 -18.02 30.99
CA SER A 175 2.41 -17.77 29.60
C SER A 175 3.19 -16.58 29.03
N GLU A 176 3.65 -16.71 27.79
CA GLU A 176 4.42 -15.65 27.12
C GLU A 176 3.99 -15.51 25.67
N ILE A 177 3.81 -14.25 25.23
CA ILE A 177 3.68 -13.93 23.81
C ILE A 177 5.08 -13.95 23.20
N LEU A 178 5.26 -14.74 22.15
CA LEU A 178 6.54 -14.89 21.46
C LEU A 178 6.33 -15.25 19.99
N THR A 179 7.40 -15.12 19.20
CA THR A 179 7.38 -15.48 17.78
C THR A 179 7.61 -16.97 17.57
N PHE A 180 7.00 -17.50 16.52
CA PHE A 180 7.19 -18.90 16.17
C PHE A 180 8.65 -19.17 15.77
N ILE A 181 9.33 -20.04 16.54
CA ILE A 181 10.74 -20.44 16.33
C ILE A 181 11.71 -19.24 16.34
N GLY A 182 11.42 -18.18 17.12
CA GLY A 182 12.32 -17.03 17.26
C GLY A 182 12.54 -16.24 15.96
N ARG A 183 11.66 -16.40 14.96
CA ARG A 183 11.69 -15.64 13.70
C ARG A 183 11.18 -14.22 13.94
N ALA A 184 11.53 -13.30 13.05
CA ALA A 184 10.90 -11.97 13.01
C ALA A 184 9.42 -12.09 12.60
N VAL A 185 8.63 -11.06 12.93
CA VAL A 185 7.26 -10.93 12.41
C VAL A 185 7.38 -10.17 11.09
N GLU A 186 7.11 -10.84 9.98
CA GLU A 186 7.47 -10.37 8.64
C GLU A 186 6.25 -10.18 7.73
N THR A 187 5.02 -10.44 8.18
CA THR A 187 3.85 -10.04 7.39
C THR A 187 3.85 -8.53 7.10
N GLU A 188 3.44 -8.17 5.90
CA GLU A 188 3.23 -6.82 5.38
C GLU A 188 2.21 -5.98 6.17
N LEU A 189 1.53 -6.58 7.16
CA LEU A 189 0.58 -5.94 8.07
C LEU A 189 1.03 -5.99 9.53
N SER A 190 2.29 -6.33 9.81
CA SER A 190 2.79 -6.67 11.15
C SER A 190 2.60 -5.53 12.14
N GLY A 191 2.80 -4.28 11.71
CA GLY A 191 2.74 -3.08 12.55
C GLY A 191 1.38 -2.81 13.17
N ASN A 192 0.29 -3.41 12.67
CA ASN A 192 -1.04 -3.26 13.29
C ASN A 192 -1.12 -3.89 14.68
N VAL A 193 -0.23 -4.82 15.04
CA VAL A 193 -0.18 -5.38 16.41
C VAL A 193 0.13 -4.32 17.48
N ILE A 194 0.79 -3.23 17.09
CA ILE A 194 1.13 -2.09 17.97
C ILE A 194 -0.14 -1.34 18.40
N ASP A 195 -1.05 -1.11 17.44
CA ASP A 195 -2.32 -0.44 17.69
C ASP A 195 -3.24 -1.35 18.50
N LEU A 196 -3.29 -2.63 18.13
CA LEU A 196 -4.10 -3.66 18.80
C LEU A 196 -3.72 -3.88 20.27
N CYS A 197 -2.43 -3.74 20.61
CA CYS A 197 -1.92 -3.98 21.95
C CYS A 197 -2.46 -2.95 22.96
N PRO A 198 -3.38 -3.29 23.87
CA PRO A 198 -4.04 -2.27 24.70
C PRO A 198 -3.16 -1.71 25.83
N VAL A 199 -1.97 -2.29 26.06
CA VAL A 199 -1.17 -2.10 27.29
C VAL A 199 0.27 -1.62 27.04
N GLY A 200 0.65 -1.39 25.77
CA GLY A 200 2.00 -0.94 25.42
C GLY A 200 3.09 -1.99 25.65
N ALA A 201 2.74 -3.28 25.53
CA ALA A 201 3.71 -4.38 25.53
C ALA A 201 4.37 -4.59 24.16
N LEU A 202 3.61 -4.31 23.09
CA LEU A 202 4.11 -4.20 21.73
C LEU A 202 4.04 -2.73 21.34
N THR A 203 5.19 -2.15 21.00
CA THR A 203 5.32 -0.71 20.65
C THR A 203 6.02 -0.57 19.29
N SER A 204 5.89 0.58 18.66
CA SER A 204 6.61 0.87 17.41
C SER A 204 8.09 1.07 17.72
N LYS A 205 8.96 0.22 17.18
CA LYS A 205 10.42 0.34 17.40
C LYS A 205 10.96 1.67 16.83
N PRO A 206 10.55 2.14 15.64
CA PRO A 206 10.97 3.44 15.11
C PRO A 206 10.49 4.66 15.92
N PHE A 207 9.26 4.63 16.43
CA PHE A 207 8.69 5.76 17.15
C PHE A 207 9.10 5.81 18.64
N ARG A 208 9.49 4.67 19.21
CA ARG A 208 9.76 4.52 20.64
C ARG A 208 10.62 5.66 21.22
N PHE A 209 10.10 6.34 22.24
CA PHE A 209 10.72 7.47 22.95
C PHE A 209 10.95 8.74 22.13
N ASN A 210 10.38 8.87 20.93
CA ASN A 210 10.45 10.13 20.17
C ASN A 210 9.54 11.22 20.75
N ALA A 211 8.35 10.87 21.23
CA ALA A 211 7.36 11.81 21.74
C ALA A 211 6.33 11.13 22.65
N ARG A 212 5.65 11.91 23.48
CA ARG A 212 4.46 11.47 24.22
C ARG A 212 3.20 11.70 23.41
N SER A 213 2.20 10.84 23.63
CA SER A 213 0.91 10.88 22.92
C SER A 213 0.20 12.23 23.00
N TRP A 214 0.30 12.93 24.14
CA TRP A 214 -0.30 14.27 24.35
C TRP A 214 0.51 15.43 23.77
N GLU A 215 1.77 15.21 23.34
CA GLU A 215 2.57 16.22 22.64
C GLU A 215 2.28 16.24 21.13
N LEU A 216 1.61 15.21 20.62
CA LEU A 216 1.42 14.98 19.19
C LEU A 216 0.14 15.65 18.69
N ASN A 217 0.29 16.46 17.64
CA ASN A 217 -0.85 16.94 16.87
C ASN A 217 -1.33 15.85 15.94
N ARG A 218 -2.65 15.65 15.86
CA ARG A 218 -3.29 14.68 14.96
C ARG A 218 -3.86 15.40 13.74
N ARG A 219 -3.52 14.94 12.54
CA ARG A 219 -4.03 15.46 11.28
C ARG A 219 -4.48 14.31 10.37
N LYS A 220 -5.61 14.49 9.70
CA LYS A 220 -6.14 13.51 8.74
C LYS A 220 -5.41 13.63 7.41
N SER A 221 -5.11 12.51 6.77
CA SER A 221 -4.51 12.47 5.42
C SER A 221 -4.89 11.16 4.70
N VAL A 222 -4.35 10.96 3.50
CA VAL A 222 -4.52 9.79 2.64
C VAL A 222 -3.14 9.26 2.25
N SER A 223 -2.98 7.94 2.20
CA SER A 223 -1.74 7.29 1.76
C SER A 223 -1.44 7.59 0.30
N ALA A 224 -0.17 7.83 -0.01
CA ALA A 224 0.32 8.08 -1.36
C ALA A 224 1.11 6.89 -1.95
N HIS A 225 1.14 5.74 -1.26
CA HIS A 225 2.10 4.65 -1.54
C HIS A 225 1.52 3.48 -2.35
N ASP A 226 0.21 3.23 -2.27
CA ASP A 226 -0.52 2.31 -3.17
C ASP A 226 -1.84 2.92 -3.63
N ALA A 227 -2.51 2.19 -4.53
CA ALA A 227 -3.79 2.57 -5.09
C ALA A 227 -5.00 2.42 -4.13
N LEU A 228 -4.84 1.90 -2.91
CA LEU A 228 -6.00 1.69 -2.02
C LEU A 228 -6.57 3.00 -1.50
N GLY A 229 -5.69 3.98 -1.24
CA GLY A 229 -6.10 5.26 -0.64
C GLY A 229 -6.40 5.15 0.85
N SER A 230 -5.60 4.36 1.58
CA SER A 230 -5.73 4.17 3.04
C SER A 230 -5.86 5.51 3.76
N ASN A 231 -6.84 5.63 4.66
CA ASN A 231 -7.00 6.86 5.45
C ASN A 231 -6.06 6.87 6.66
N LEU A 232 -5.40 8.02 6.86
CA LEU A 232 -4.32 8.17 7.82
C LEU A 232 -4.65 9.20 8.90
N ILE A 233 -4.21 8.93 10.12
CA ILE A 233 -3.93 9.93 11.15
C ILE A 233 -2.42 10.13 11.21
N VAL A 234 -1.94 11.21 10.61
CA VAL A 234 -0.53 11.61 10.68
C VAL A 234 -0.31 12.40 11.96
N GLN A 235 0.63 11.95 12.78
CA GLN A 235 0.95 12.57 14.06
C GLN A 235 2.27 13.34 13.98
N THR A 236 2.23 14.61 14.40
CA THR A 236 3.33 15.55 14.21
C THR A 236 3.76 16.21 15.52
N LYS A 237 5.07 16.50 15.63
CA LYS A 237 5.68 17.28 16.71
C LYS A 237 6.75 18.17 16.10
N GLU A 238 6.83 19.44 16.52
CA GLU A 238 7.87 20.37 16.04
C GLU A 238 7.97 20.42 14.51
N HIS A 239 6.83 20.49 13.82
CA HIS A 239 6.74 20.50 12.35
C HIS A 239 7.34 19.27 11.63
N THR A 240 7.57 18.17 12.34
CA THR A 240 8.02 16.90 11.76
C THR A 240 6.97 15.82 11.99
N VAL A 241 6.82 14.92 11.02
CA VAL A 241 5.99 13.72 11.18
C VAL A 241 6.73 12.73 12.08
N ARG A 242 6.06 12.25 13.12
CA ARG A 242 6.64 11.33 14.11
C ARG A 242 6.12 9.91 14.02
N ARG A 243 4.85 9.73 13.60
CA ARG A 243 4.26 8.41 13.30
C ARG A 243 2.97 8.56 12.52
N VAL A 244 2.52 7.47 11.92
CA VAL A 244 1.26 7.37 11.18
C VAL A 244 0.43 6.24 11.76
N LEU A 245 -0.86 6.51 11.99
CA LEU A 245 -1.86 5.56 12.49
C LEU A 245 -3.04 5.45 11.50
N PRO A 246 -3.80 4.35 11.48
CA PRO A 246 -5.01 4.27 10.67
C PRO A 246 -6.05 5.30 11.14
N LEU A 247 -6.68 5.99 10.18
CA LEU A 247 -8.00 6.56 10.37
C LEU A 247 -9.00 5.49 9.94
N GLU A 248 -9.93 5.14 10.83
CA GLU A 248 -10.90 4.09 10.53
C GLU A 248 -11.84 4.51 9.38
N ASN A 249 -11.95 3.65 8.37
CA ASN A 249 -12.88 3.76 7.26
C ASN A 249 -13.26 2.36 6.74
N GLU A 250 -14.44 1.87 7.14
CA GLU A 250 -14.94 0.54 6.76
C GLU A 250 -15.06 0.33 5.24
N ALA A 251 -15.18 1.40 4.45
CA ALA A 251 -15.25 1.29 2.99
C ALA A 251 -13.87 1.04 2.33
N ILE A 252 -12.76 1.42 2.99
CA ILE A 252 -11.41 1.38 2.41
C ILE A 252 -10.50 0.48 3.25
N ASN A 253 -9.86 1.02 4.28
CA ASN A 253 -8.81 0.34 5.05
C ASN A 253 -9.30 -0.27 6.38
N GLU A 254 -10.61 -0.21 6.67
CA GLU A 254 -11.22 -0.65 7.93
C GLU A 254 -10.58 0.04 9.13
N CYS A 255 -9.73 -0.65 9.88
CA CYS A 255 -8.94 -0.11 10.98
C CYS A 255 -7.44 -0.47 10.85
N TRP A 256 -7.01 -0.81 9.63
CA TRP A 256 -5.68 -1.33 9.34
C TRP A 256 -4.87 -0.37 8.47
N LEU A 257 -3.54 -0.54 8.50
CA LEU A 257 -2.60 -0.01 7.53
C LEU A 257 -1.65 -1.11 7.07
N SER A 258 -1.13 -1.01 5.84
CA SER A 258 0.07 -1.76 5.49
C SER A 258 1.28 -1.21 6.27
N ASP A 259 2.30 -2.04 6.45
CA ASP A 259 3.55 -1.60 7.07
C ASP A 259 4.23 -0.51 6.25
N ARG A 260 4.11 -0.60 4.91
CA ARG A 260 4.54 0.46 4.00
C ARG A 260 3.90 1.80 4.38
N ASP A 261 2.58 1.87 4.45
CA ASP A 261 1.86 3.13 4.75
C ASP A 261 2.13 3.63 6.18
N ARG A 262 2.36 2.70 7.12
CA ARG A 262 2.60 3.00 8.54
C ARG A 262 3.99 3.57 8.81
N PHE A 263 5.02 3.02 8.16
CA PHE A 263 6.43 3.31 8.48
C PHE A 263 7.15 4.16 7.41
N ALA A 264 6.54 4.40 6.25
CA ALA A 264 7.13 5.26 5.21
C ALA A 264 7.52 6.67 5.71
N TYR A 265 6.89 7.18 6.78
CA TYR A 265 7.21 8.49 7.34
C TYR A 265 8.68 8.65 7.74
N GLU A 266 9.40 7.57 8.04
CA GLU A 266 10.84 7.62 8.34
C GLU A 266 11.65 8.14 7.14
N GLY A 267 11.20 7.88 5.92
CA GLY A 267 11.85 8.36 4.70
C GLY A 267 11.66 9.86 4.43
N LEU A 268 10.71 10.54 5.08
CA LEU A 268 10.40 11.95 4.81
C LEU A 268 11.57 12.88 5.11
N ASN A 269 12.32 12.60 6.18
CA ASN A 269 13.46 13.42 6.64
C ASN A 269 14.82 12.75 6.34
N HIS A 270 14.87 11.84 5.37
CA HIS A 270 16.11 11.19 4.95
C HIS A 270 17.18 12.22 4.54
N GLU A 271 18.46 11.89 4.73
CA GLU A 271 19.57 12.81 4.45
C GLU A 271 19.63 13.30 2.99
N SER A 272 19.15 12.47 2.07
CA SER A 272 19.08 12.78 0.64
C SER A 272 17.94 13.75 0.28
N ARG A 273 17.18 14.28 1.25
CA ARG A 273 16.07 15.21 1.00
C ARG A 273 16.59 16.50 0.37
N LEU A 274 16.06 16.87 -0.78
CA LEU A 274 16.45 18.09 -1.47
C LEU A 274 15.83 19.29 -0.76
N LYS A 275 16.69 20.19 -0.26
CA LYS A 275 16.27 21.37 0.52
C LYS A 275 16.24 22.66 -0.31
N ASN A 276 17.19 22.83 -1.21
CA ASN A 276 17.35 24.02 -2.04
C ASN A 276 17.28 23.64 -3.53
N PRO A 277 16.80 24.52 -4.41
CA PRO A 277 17.02 24.39 -5.85
C PRO A 277 18.52 24.28 -6.17
N LYS A 278 18.86 23.39 -7.09
CA LYS A 278 20.25 23.16 -7.55
C LYS A 278 20.32 23.28 -9.07
N ILE A 279 21.37 23.92 -9.57
CA ILE A 279 21.71 23.94 -11.00
C ILE A 279 23.13 23.40 -11.18
N LYS A 280 23.35 22.66 -12.27
CA LYS A 280 24.65 22.16 -12.68
C LYS A 280 25.32 23.20 -13.59
N GLN A 281 26.46 23.75 -13.17
CA GLN A 281 27.25 24.69 -13.95
C GLN A 281 28.72 24.24 -13.97
N GLY A 282 29.32 24.14 -15.16
CA GLY A 282 30.71 23.69 -15.29
C GLY A 282 30.97 22.27 -14.77
N GLY A 283 29.93 21.44 -14.65
CA GLY A 283 30.01 20.10 -14.05
C GLY A 283 29.83 20.06 -12.53
N GLU A 284 29.72 21.22 -11.86
CA GLU A 284 29.51 21.33 -10.42
C GLU A 284 28.06 21.70 -10.08
N TRP A 285 27.56 21.16 -8.97
CA TRP A 285 26.22 21.44 -8.47
C TRP A 285 26.24 22.63 -7.50
N ILE A 286 25.47 23.66 -7.82
CA ILE A 286 25.39 24.91 -7.06
C ILE A 286 23.98 25.10 -6.53
N ASP A 287 23.85 25.39 -5.23
CA ASP A 287 22.60 25.82 -4.61
C ASP A 287 22.24 27.22 -5.09
N VAL A 288 21.01 27.41 -5.56
CA VAL A 288 20.51 28.70 -6.07
C VAL A 288 19.15 29.04 -5.47
N ASP A 289 18.74 30.30 -5.60
CA ASP A 289 17.39 30.71 -5.24
C ASP A 289 16.34 30.22 -6.27
N TRP A 290 15.07 30.28 -5.87
CA TRP A 290 13.94 29.85 -6.70
C TRP A 290 13.77 30.65 -8.00
N GLN A 291 14.04 31.95 -7.99
CA GLN A 291 13.87 32.77 -9.19
C GLN A 291 14.86 32.34 -10.26
N THR A 292 16.14 32.23 -9.89
CA THR A 292 17.21 31.75 -10.76
C THR A 292 16.91 30.36 -11.31
N ALA A 293 16.42 29.44 -10.48
CA ALA A 293 16.10 28.08 -10.90
C ALA A 293 14.91 28.01 -11.88
N LEU A 294 13.86 28.79 -11.65
CA LEU A 294 12.69 28.84 -12.54
C LEU A 294 13.02 29.54 -13.86
N GLU A 295 13.84 30.58 -13.84
CA GLU A 295 14.34 31.22 -15.06
C GLU A 295 15.20 30.25 -15.88
N TYR A 296 16.03 29.41 -15.25
CA TYR A 296 16.78 28.36 -15.93
C TYR A 296 15.85 27.36 -16.64
N VAL A 297 14.81 26.88 -15.94
CA VAL A 297 13.79 25.99 -16.51
C VAL A 297 13.06 26.65 -17.68
N ARG A 298 12.57 27.89 -17.50
CA ARG A 298 11.88 28.65 -18.55
C ARG A 298 12.78 28.80 -19.79
N ASN A 299 14.00 29.28 -19.60
CA ASN A 299 14.94 29.50 -20.70
C ASN A 299 15.30 28.17 -21.41
N GLY A 300 15.44 27.07 -20.67
CA GLY A 300 15.67 25.74 -21.23
C GLY A 300 14.52 25.27 -22.12
N ILE A 301 13.28 25.43 -21.64
CA ILE A 301 12.06 25.12 -22.39
C ILE A 301 11.95 26.00 -23.63
N GLU A 302 12.05 27.32 -23.50
CA GLU A 302 11.92 28.27 -24.61
C GLU A 302 13.00 28.08 -25.67
N CYS A 303 14.25 27.86 -25.26
CA CYS A 303 15.36 27.64 -26.17
C CYS A 303 15.12 26.41 -27.07
N ILE A 304 14.56 25.35 -26.50
CA ILE A 304 14.27 24.11 -27.22
C ILE A 304 12.97 24.22 -28.02
N ALA A 305 11.97 24.95 -27.52
CA ALA A 305 10.70 25.16 -28.21
C ALA A 305 10.81 26.07 -29.45
N LYS A 306 11.89 26.86 -29.59
CA LYS A 306 12.16 27.72 -30.76
C LYS A 306 12.11 26.95 -32.08
N ASP A 307 11.77 27.68 -33.14
CA ASP A 307 11.71 27.18 -34.52
C ASP A 307 10.77 25.99 -34.73
N GLY A 308 9.72 25.88 -33.90
CA GLY A 308 8.69 24.85 -34.05
C GLY A 308 9.08 23.47 -33.48
N ASN A 309 10.03 23.42 -32.54
CA ASN A 309 10.54 22.18 -31.96
C ASN A 309 9.84 21.76 -30.65
N GLN A 310 8.57 22.14 -30.45
CA GLN A 310 7.83 21.82 -29.22
C GLN A 310 7.70 20.30 -28.97
N GLU A 311 7.70 19.49 -30.04
CA GLU A 311 7.69 18.02 -30.00
C GLU A 311 9.02 17.41 -29.48
N GLN A 312 10.05 18.23 -29.23
CA GLN A 312 11.32 17.82 -28.63
C GLN A 312 11.33 17.94 -27.10
N ILE A 313 10.19 18.25 -26.49
CA ILE A 313 10.02 18.39 -25.04
C ILE A 313 9.18 17.22 -24.53
N GLY A 314 9.70 16.44 -23.60
CA GLY A 314 9.03 15.31 -22.96
C GLY A 314 8.72 15.55 -21.48
N PHE A 315 7.62 14.99 -21.00
CA PHE A 315 7.20 15.02 -19.60
C PHE A 315 7.02 13.60 -19.08
N TRP A 316 7.80 13.25 -18.05
CA TRP A 316 7.68 11.98 -17.34
C TRP A 316 7.15 12.29 -15.94
N ALA A 317 5.89 11.95 -15.68
CA ALA A 317 5.23 12.28 -14.43
C ALA A 317 4.87 11.03 -13.65
N ASN A 318 5.16 11.02 -12.36
CA ASN A 318 4.78 9.89 -11.52
C ASN A 318 3.27 9.92 -11.25
N PRO A 319 2.54 8.81 -11.46
CA PRO A 319 1.11 8.73 -11.18
C PRO A 319 0.79 8.79 -9.67
N MET A 320 1.79 8.93 -8.78
CA MET A 320 1.60 9.26 -7.37
C MET A 320 1.48 10.77 -7.10
N ASN A 321 1.73 11.63 -8.10
CA ASN A 321 1.42 13.05 -7.97
C ASN A 321 -0.08 13.30 -7.79
N THR A 322 -0.42 14.41 -7.13
CA THR A 322 -1.82 14.76 -6.88
C THR A 322 -2.55 15.05 -8.20
N LEU A 323 -3.88 14.95 -8.18
CA LEU A 323 -4.71 15.22 -9.35
C LEU A 323 -4.46 16.64 -9.89
N GLU A 324 -4.29 17.60 -8.98
CA GLU A 324 -4.01 18.99 -9.25
C GLU A 324 -2.63 19.17 -9.92
N GLU A 325 -1.62 18.47 -9.42
CA GLU A 325 -0.26 18.48 -9.99
C GLU A 325 -0.24 17.88 -11.40
N LEU A 326 -0.89 16.73 -11.60
CA LEU A 326 -0.99 16.09 -12.92
C LEU A 326 -1.79 16.93 -13.92
N TYR A 327 -2.87 17.56 -13.47
CA TYR A 327 -3.67 18.46 -14.30
C TYR A 327 -2.85 19.68 -14.75
N LEU A 328 -2.16 20.36 -13.82
CA LEU A 328 -1.32 21.51 -14.17
C LEU A 328 -0.13 21.12 -15.05
N ALA A 329 0.47 19.96 -14.81
CA ALA A 329 1.57 19.45 -15.63
C ALA A 329 1.10 19.17 -17.06
N LYS A 330 -0.07 18.55 -17.23
CA LYS A 330 -0.71 18.36 -18.53
C LYS A 330 -1.06 19.69 -19.19
N LYS A 331 -1.63 20.63 -18.43
CA LYS A 331 -1.97 21.97 -18.92
C LYS A 331 -0.72 22.71 -19.41
N LEU A 332 0.40 22.57 -18.70
CA LEU A 332 1.70 23.15 -19.05
C LEU A 332 2.23 22.53 -20.34
N ALA A 333 2.24 21.20 -20.45
CA ALA A 333 2.66 20.51 -21.66
C ALA A 333 1.83 20.93 -22.89
N ASN A 334 0.50 21.00 -22.74
CA ASN A 334 -0.41 21.45 -23.78
C ASN A 334 -0.18 22.92 -24.17
N GLY A 335 0.03 23.80 -23.19
CA GLY A 335 0.29 25.22 -23.44
C GLY A 335 1.63 25.47 -24.15
N ILE A 336 2.65 24.67 -23.85
CA ILE A 336 3.92 24.66 -24.58
C ILE A 336 3.74 24.06 -25.99
N GLY A 337 2.74 23.21 -26.20
CA GLY A 337 2.53 22.49 -27.46
C GLY A 337 3.27 21.16 -27.56
N SER A 338 3.74 20.59 -26.43
CA SER A 338 4.31 19.25 -26.40
C SER A 338 3.22 18.18 -26.45
N ARG A 339 3.42 17.13 -27.26
CA ARG A 339 2.55 15.95 -27.29
C ARG A 339 3.14 14.76 -26.55
N HIS A 340 4.27 14.92 -25.86
CA HIS A 340 4.98 13.83 -25.20
C HIS A 340 4.84 13.91 -23.68
N PHE A 341 3.67 13.55 -23.18
CA PHE A 341 3.39 13.44 -21.75
C PHE A 341 3.06 11.98 -21.41
N ALA A 342 3.72 11.43 -20.40
CA ALA A 342 3.49 10.07 -19.94
C ALA A 342 3.49 9.97 -18.41
N THR A 343 2.44 9.33 -17.89
CA THR A 343 2.25 8.91 -16.50
C THR A 343 2.39 7.40 -16.32
N ARG A 344 2.23 6.61 -17.38
CA ARG A 344 2.38 5.15 -17.33
C ARG A 344 3.86 4.75 -17.48
N LEU A 345 4.61 4.97 -16.40
CA LEU A 345 6.08 4.84 -16.41
C LEU A 345 6.62 3.44 -16.77
N ARG A 346 5.79 2.42 -16.62
CA ARG A 346 6.14 1.01 -16.85
C ARG A 346 5.36 0.35 -17.98
N GLU A 347 4.53 1.11 -18.70
CA GLU A 347 3.76 0.58 -19.82
C GLU A 347 4.71 0.12 -20.94
N GLN A 348 4.44 -1.08 -21.45
CA GLN A 348 5.17 -1.68 -22.56
C GLN A 348 4.27 -1.93 -23.78
N ASP A 349 2.96 -1.80 -23.62
CA ASP A 349 1.97 -2.04 -24.66
C ASP A 349 0.97 -0.89 -24.75
N GLY A 350 1.18 -0.01 -25.74
CA GLY A 350 0.33 1.15 -25.97
C GLY A 350 -0.93 0.87 -26.80
N ARG A 351 -1.19 -0.38 -27.24
CA ARG A 351 -2.30 -0.68 -28.18
C ARG A 351 -3.69 -0.48 -27.57
N LEU A 352 -3.82 -0.46 -26.24
CA LEU A 352 -5.08 -0.11 -25.56
C LEU A 352 -5.44 1.37 -25.71
N LYS A 353 -4.45 2.25 -25.92
CA LYS A 353 -4.66 3.70 -26.00
C LYS A 353 -5.64 4.04 -27.13
N GLY A 354 -6.67 4.82 -26.80
CA GLY A 354 -7.73 5.21 -27.73
C GLY A 354 -8.83 4.16 -27.96
N THR A 355 -8.73 2.97 -27.35
CA THR A 355 -9.78 1.93 -27.42
C THR A 355 -10.63 1.83 -26.15
N LEU A 356 -10.17 2.45 -25.05
CA LEU A 356 -10.84 2.44 -23.76
C LEU A 356 -12.02 3.41 -23.74
N ALA A 357 -13.14 2.98 -23.16
CA ALA A 357 -14.35 3.78 -23.00
C ALA A 357 -14.26 4.78 -21.83
N GLY A 358 -13.35 4.56 -20.89
CA GLY A 358 -13.11 5.43 -19.74
C GLY A 358 -11.83 5.08 -19.00
N ALA A 359 -11.69 5.63 -17.79
CA ALA A 359 -10.52 5.39 -16.93
C ALA A 359 -10.51 3.95 -16.41
N GLN A 360 -9.32 3.36 -16.31
CA GLN A 360 -9.15 2.04 -15.73
C GLN A 360 -9.27 2.11 -14.21
N TRP A 361 -10.04 1.20 -13.62
CA TRP A 361 -10.34 1.18 -12.19
C TRP A 361 -10.67 -0.24 -11.70
N LEU A 362 -10.95 -0.40 -10.40
CA LEU A 362 -11.23 -1.70 -9.77
C LEU A 362 -12.51 -2.38 -10.33
N GLY A 363 -13.40 -1.65 -10.99
CA GLY A 363 -14.64 -2.17 -11.56
C GLY A 363 -15.78 -2.35 -10.55
N CYS A 364 -15.49 -2.22 -9.25
CA CYS A 364 -16.43 -2.30 -8.13
C CYS A 364 -15.88 -1.52 -6.92
N ASN A 365 -16.65 -1.41 -5.83
CA ASN A 365 -16.11 -0.83 -4.59
C ASN A 365 -15.21 -1.84 -3.87
N ILE A 366 -14.24 -1.35 -3.10
CA ILE A 366 -13.32 -2.19 -2.30
C ILE A 366 -14.11 -3.05 -1.30
N ALA A 367 -15.16 -2.50 -0.70
CA ALA A 367 -16.01 -3.22 0.25
C ALA A 367 -16.75 -4.39 -0.42
N ASP A 368 -17.18 -4.24 -1.68
CA ASP A 368 -17.96 -5.27 -2.40
C ASP A 368 -17.13 -6.54 -2.63
N LEU A 369 -15.80 -6.44 -2.72
CA LEU A 369 -14.90 -7.59 -2.80
C LEU A 369 -14.84 -8.41 -1.51
N SER A 370 -15.25 -7.84 -0.38
CA SER A 370 -15.37 -8.61 0.88
C SER A 370 -16.60 -9.53 0.85
N ASP A 371 -17.60 -9.19 0.03
CA ASP A 371 -18.84 -9.96 -0.15
C ASP A 371 -18.84 -10.79 -1.45
N ALA A 372 -17.75 -10.74 -2.23
CA ALA A 372 -17.68 -11.46 -3.50
C ALA A 372 -17.62 -12.97 -3.25
N GLU A 373 -18.40 -13.73 -4.01
CA GLU A 373 -18.48 -15.19 -3.91
C GLU A 373 -17.44 -15.89 -4.79
N ALA A 374 -16.97 -15.22 -5.85
CA ALA A 374 -15.89 -15.70 -6.70
C ALA A 374 -15.01 -14.55 -7.23
N VAL A 375 -13.70 -14.70 -7.12
CA VAL A 375 -12.75 -13.70 -7.65
C VAL A 375 -11.62 -14.42 -8.38
N LEU A 376 -11.35 -14.00 -9.62
CA LEU A 376 -10.17 -14.42 -10.37
C LEU A 376 -9.17 -13.27 -10.42
N VAL A 377 -7.95 -13.50 -9.92
CA VAL A 377 -6.84 -12.54 -10.01
C VAL A 377 -5.80 -13.05 -11.01
N VAL A 378 -5.41 -12.21 -11.97
CA VAL A 378 -4.44 -12.56 -13.03
C VAL A 378 -3.24 -11.64 -12.98
N GLY A 379 -2.04 -12.21 -12.89
CA GLY A 379 -0.76 -11.48 -12.96
C GLY A 379 -0.66 -10.39 -11.89
N ALA A 380 -0.80 -10.76 -10.62
CA ALA A 380 -0.63 -9.89 -9.47
C ALA A 380 0.27 -10.57 -8.43
N ASN A 381 1.13 -9.80 -7.77
CA ASN A 381 1.75 -10.16 -6.49
C ASN A 381 0.95 -9.56 -5.34
N LEU A 382 -0.20 -10.15 -5.05
CA LEU A 382 -1.31 -9.45 -4.38
C LEU A 382 -0.94 -8.93 -2.99
N ARG A 383 -0.18 -9.71 -2.21
CA ARG A 383 0.29 -9.31 -0.87
C ARG A 383 1.25 -8.13 -0.90
N GLN A 384 2.06 -7.99 -1.94
CA GLN A 384 3.03 -6.90 -2.03
C GLN A 384 2.41 -5.65 -2.68
N GLU A 385 1.55 -5.86 -3.68
CA GLU A 385 0.88 -4.78 -4.41
C GLU A 385 -0.25 -4.16 -3.58
N GLN A 386 -1.16 -5.00 -3.05
CA GLN A 386 -2.37 -4.58 -2.33
C GLN A 386 -2.57 -5.37 -1.01
N PRO A 387 -1.73 -5.12 0.02
CA PRO A 387 -1.78 -5.84 1.31
C PRO A 387 -3.16 -5.91 1.96
N LEU A 388 -3.85 -4.77 2.07
CA LEU A 388 -5.14 -4.68 2.75
C LEU A 388 -6.28 -5.26 1.94
N LEU A 389 -6.24 -5.14 0.61
CA LEU A 389 -7.18 -5.83 -0.27
C LEU A 389 -7.01 -7.35 -0.14
N THR A 390 -5.77 -7.83 -0.07
CA THR A 390 -5.47 -9.25 0.19
C THR A 390 -6.07 -9.71 1.51
N ALA A 391 -5.95 -8.90 2.58
CA ALA A 391 -6.54 -9.23 3.87
C ALA A 391 -8.08 -9.35 3.79
N ARG A 392 -8.75 -8.48 3.03
CA ARG A 392 -10.20 -8.58 2.81
C ARG A 392 -10.58 -9.86 2.05
N LEU A 393 -9.87 -10.16 0.95
CA LEU A 393 -10.09 -11.39 0.17
C LEU A 393 -9.81 -12.64 1.00
N ARG A 394 -8.84 -12.59 1.93
CA ARG A 394 -8.56 -13.68 2.86
C ARG A 394 -9.73 -13.92 3.81
N VAL A 395 -10.31 -12.85 4.36
CA VAL A 395 -11.49 -12.97 5.24
C VAL A 395 -12.66 -13.60 4.48
N SER A 396 -12.94 -13.16 3.24
CA SER A 396 -14.02 -13.74 2.43
C SER A 396 -13.74 -15.17 1.99
N ALA A 397 -12.49 -15.51 1.63
CA ALA A 397 -12.07 -16.86 1.31
C ALA A 397 -12.26 -17.82 2.49
N ASN A 398 -11.91 -17.39 3.71
CA ASN A 398 -12.15 -18.16 4.93
C ASN A 398 -13.64 -18.36 5.25
N GLN A 399 -14.52 -17.55 4.67
CA GLN A 399 -15.98 -17.67 4.77
C GLN A 399 -16.61 -18.43 3.59
N GLY A 400 -15.80 -18.94 2.64
CA GLY A 400 -16.25 -19.78 1.53
C GLY A 400 -16.19 -19.15 0.16
N SER A 401 -15.68 -17.91 0.01
CA SER A 401 -15.48 -17.30 -1.30
C SER A 401 -14.47 -18.08 -2.15
N LYS A 402 -14.77 -18.25 -3.43
CA LYS A 402 -13.94 -18.97 -4.41
C LYS A 402 -12.90 -18.03 -5.01
N ILE A 403 -11.74 -17.95 -4.38
CA ILE A 403 -10.62 -17.14 -4.90
C ILE A 403 -9.73 -17.99 -5.80
N SER A 404 -9.55 -17.57 -7.04
CA SER A 404 -8.68 -18.20 -8.03
C SER A 404 -7.57 -17.25 -8.48
N VAL A 405 -6.39 -17.80 -8.75
CA VAL A 405 -5.23 -17.00 -9.16
C VAL A 405 -4.57 -17.62 -10.40
N VAL A 406 -4.23 -16.78 -11.37
CA VAL A 406 -3.36 -17.12 -12.50
C VAL A 406 -2.12 -16.24 -12.41
N ALA A 407 -0.95 -16.84 -12.21
CA ALA A 407 0.29 -16.08 -11.99
C ALA A 407 1.51 -16.81 -12.57
N ALA A 408 2.65 -16.11 -12.61
CA ALA A 408 3.93 -16.65 -13.07
C ALA A 408 4.65 -17.47 -11.99
N ARG A 409 4.10 -17.51 -10.77
CA ARG A 409 4.64 -18.27 -9.63
C ARG A 409 3.51 -18.70 -8.70
N LYS A 410 3.76 -19.73 -7.89
CA LYS A 410 2.87 -20.07 -6.79
C LYS A 410 2.98 -19.05 -5.65
N GLU A 411 2.09 -18.06 -5.67
CA GLU A 411 1.84 -17.12 -4.58
C GLU A 411 1.54 -17.80 -3.23
N GLN A 412 2.08 -17.23 -2.15
CA GLN A 412 1.76 -17.61 -0.76
C GLN A 412 0.80 -16.56 -0.16
N LEU A 413 -0.49 -16.70 -0.46
CA LEU A 413 -1.51 -15.73 -0.05
C LEU A 413 -2.08 -15.93 1.35
N HIS A 414 -1.76 -17.06 1.99
CA HIS A 414 -2.24 -17.42 3.32
C HIS A 414 -3.78 -17.40 3.43
N MET A 415 -4.44 -17.95 2.41
CA MET A 415 -5.89 -18.11 2.34
C MET A 415 -6.22 -19.36 1.53
N PRO A 416 -7.38 -20.00 1.73
CA PRO A 416 -7.83 -21.07 0.84
C PRO A 416 -8.05 -20.52 -0.57
N LEU A 417 -7.57 -21.23 -1.57
CA LEU A 417 -7.77 -20.90 -2.99
C LEU A 417 -8.58 -22.00 -3.66
N ALA A 418 -9.56 -21.61 -4.47
CA ALA A 418 -10.33 -22.52 -5.31
C ALA A 418 -9.47 -23.09 -6.45
N ALA A 419 -8.59 -22.26 -7.02
CA ALA A 419 -7.60 -22.69 -8.01
C ALA A 419 -6.37 -21.77 -7.98
N GLN A 420 -5.20 -22.32 -8.30
CA GLN A 420 -3.99 -21.54 -8.48
C GLN A 420 -3.19 -22.09 -9.65
N GLU A 421 -3.31 -21.41 -10.79
CA GLU A 421 -2.69 -21.80 -12.05
C GLU A 421 -1.37 -21.06 -12.20
N THR A 422 -0.30 -21.84 -12.32
CA THR A 422 1.05 -21.31 -12.47
C THR A 422 1.49 -21.51 -13.91
N LEU A 423 1.44 -20.44 -14.69
CA LEU A 423 1.62 -20.46 -16.15
C LEU A 423 2.68 -19.47 -16.57
N HIS A 424 3.32 -19.75 -17.71
CA HIS A 424 4.24 -18.79 -18.29
C HIS A 424 3.48 -17.52 -18.72
N PRO A 425 3.98 -16.29 -18.46
CA PRO A 425 3.26 -15.04 -18.78
C PRO A 425 2.72 -14.97 -20.22
N ASN A 426 3.54 -15.38 -21.19
CA ASN A 426 3.15 -15.49 -22.61
C ASN A 426 1.92 -16.38 -22.89
N GLN A 427 1.49 -17.22 -21.94
CA GLN A 427 0.34 -18.10 -22.07
C GLN A 427 -0.95 -17.49 -21.49
N TRP A 428 -0.87 -16.39 -20.71
CA TRP A 428 -2.03 -15.85 -20.00
C TRP A 428 -3.18 -15.45 -20.91
N ALA A 429 -2.91 -14.72 -22.00
CA ALA A 429 -3.95 -14.31 -22.95
C ALA A 429 -4.68 -15.53 -23.58
N GLY A 430 -3.92 -16.53 -24.01
CA GLY A 430 -4.46 -17.77 -24.57
C GLY A 430 -5.24 -18.58 -23.55
N TYR A 431 -4.71 -18.71 -22.33
CA TYR A 431 -5.37 -19.39 -21.22
C TYR A 431 -6.71 -18.75 -20.88
N LEU A 432 -6.76 -17.43 -20.72
CA LEU A 432 -8.01 -16.69 -20.44
C LEU A 432 -9.03 -16.83 -21.56
N LYS A 433 -8.59 -16.80 -22.83
CA LYS A 433 -9.47 -17.03 -23.99
C LYS A 433 -10.08 -18.44 -23.97
N ASN A 434 -9.29 -19.45 -23.63
CA ASN A 434 -9.77 -20.82 -23.51
C ASN A 434 -10.70 -20.99 -22.31
N LEU A 435 -10.37 -20.38 -21.17
CA LEU A 435 -11.20 -20.38 -19.97
C LEU A 435 -12.56 -19.72 -20.21
N ALA A 436 -12.60 -18.66 -21.00
CA ALA A 436 -13.83 -18.01 -21.43
C ALA A 436 -14.71 -18.98 -22.27
N ALA A 437 -14.10 -19.77 -23.16
CA ALA A 437 -14.82 -20.74 -23.99
C ALA A 437 -15.20 -22.05 -23.27
N ASP A 438 -14.49 -22.42 -22.20
CA ASP A 438 -14.67 -23.68 -21.48
C ASP A 438 -15.64 -23.52 -20.29
N ALA A 439 -16.94 -23.68 -20.58
CA ALA A 439 -18.00 -23.61 -19.58
C ALA A 439 -17.96 -24.75 -18.54
N ALA A 440 -17.13 -25.79 -18.72
CA ALA A 440 -16.97 -26.85 -17.74
C ALA A 440 -15.81 -26.58 -16.75
N ASN A 441 -14.97 -25.58 -17.02
CA ASN A 441 -13.85 -25.25 -16.16
C ASN A 441 -14.34 -24.75 -14.79
N PRO A 442 -13.79 -25.24 -13.66
CA PRO A 442 -14.22 -24.83 -12.32
C PRO A 442 -14.11 -23.32 -12.05
N ILE A 443 -13.12 -22.63 -12.61
CA ILE A 443 -12.96 -21.19 -12.47
C ILE A 443 -14.09 -20.47 -13.23
N HIS A 444 -14.38 -20.88 -14.47
CA HIS A 444 -15.47 -20.32 -15.26
C HIS A 444 -16.82 -20.51 -14.55
N THR A 445 -17.12 -21.74 -14.15
CA THR A 445 -18.37 -22.08 -13.45
C THR A 445 -18.48 -21.34 -12.12
N GLY A 446 -17.39 -21.26 -11.36
CA GLY A 446 -17.34 -20.51 -10.11
C GLY A 446 -17.68 -19.03 -10.28
N LEU A 447 -17.15 -18.39 -11.32
CA LEU A 447 -17.45 -16.99 -11.64
C LEU A 447 -18.90 -16.81 -12.13
N LYS A 448 -19.42 -17.76 -12.91
CA LYS A 448 -20.75 -17.68 -13.51
C LYS A 448 -21.89 -17.96 -12.53
N ASP A 449 -21.68 -18.87 -11.59
CA ASP A 449 -22.68 -19.27 -10.59
C ASP A 449 -22.78 -18.26 -9.44
N ALA A 450 -21.74 -17.44 -9.24
CA ALA A 450 -21.66 -16.44 -8.19
C ALA A 450 -22.55 -15.23 -8.49
N GLU A 451 -23.28 -14.74 -7.48
CA GLU A 451 -24.08 -13.50 -7.62
C GLU A 451 -23.16 -12.27 -7.73
N LYS A 452 -22.08 -12.27 -6.95
CA LYS A 452 -21.03 -11.25 -6.97
C LYS A 452 -19.70 -11.89 -7.37
N ALA A 453 -19.28 -11.64 -8.60
CA ALA A 453 -18.02 -12.13 -9.14
C ALA A 453 -17.12 -11.01 -9.68
N ALA A 454 -15.81 -11.22 -9.66
CA ALA A 454 -14.84 -10.27 -10.20
C ALA A 454 -13.67 -10.97 -10.94
N VAL A 455 -13.24 -10.37 -12.05
CA VAL A 455 -12.00 -10.70 -12.76
C VAL A 455 -11.07 -9.50 -12.68
N LEU A 456 -9.92 -9.66 -12.02
CA LEU A 456 -8.98 -8.60 -11.68
C LEU A 456 -7.63 -8.80 -12.37
N LEU A 457 -7.11 -7.76 -13.02
CA LEU A 457 -5.75 -7.75 -13.57
C LEU A 457 -4.78 -7.00 -12.66
N GLY A 458 -3.69 -7.65 -12.28
CA GLY A 458 -2.63 -7.09 -11.44
C GLY A 458 -1.57 -6.29 -12.19
N VAL A 459 -0.53 -5.86 -11.46
CA VAL A 459 0.56 -5.04 -12.01
C VAL A 459 1.45 -5.84 -12.97
N GLU A 460 1.66 -7.13 -12.72
CA GLU A 460 2.41 -8.00 -13.63
C GLU A 460 1.73 -8.16 -14.99
N ALA A 461 0.39 -8.29 -15.01
CA ALA A 461 -0.38 -8.29 -16.25
C ALA A 461 -0.27 -6.95 -16.99
N GLN A 462 -0.42 -5.81 -16.27
CA GLN A 462 -0.30 -4.46 -16.85
C GLN A 462 1.07 -4.17 -17.47
N ASN A 463 2.14 -4.70 -16.89
CA ASN A 463 3.49 -4.51 -17.39
C ASN A 463 3.88 -5.53 -18.48
N HIS A 464 2.99 -6.44 -18.88
CA HIS A 464 3.26 -7.42 -19.92
C HIS A 464 3.35 -6.73 -21.31
N PRO A 465 4.32 -7.10 -22.18
CA PRO A 465 4.41 -6.55 -23.54
C PRO A 465 3.19 -6.82 -24.44
N ASP A 466 2.35 -7.78 -24.05
CA ASP A 466 1.09 -8.13 -24.70
C ASP A 466 -0.14 -7.87 -23.79
N TYR A 467 -0.05 -6.87 -22.90
CA TYR A 467 -1.11 -6.54 -21.96
C TYR A 467 -2.47 -6.33 -22.63
N THR A 468 -2.53 -5.72 -23.81
CA THR A 468 -3.77 -5.48 -24.56
C THR A 468 -4.53 -6.78 -24.87
N ALA A 469 -3.82 -7.86 -25.21
CA ALA A 469 -4.45 -9.15 -25.48
C ALA A 469 -4.93 -9.85 -24.20
N ILE A 470 -4.15 -9.76 -23.11
CA ILE A 470 -4.54 -10.25 -21.78
C ILE A 470 -5.80 -9.50 -21.31
N TYR A 471 -5.83 -8.18 -21.48
CA TYR A 471 -6.94 -7.31 -21.17
C TYR A 471 -8.22 -7.72 -21.89
N ALA A 472 -8.14 -7.86 -23.22
CA ALA A 472 -9.29 -8.25 -24.03
C ALA A 472 -9.79 -9.66 -23.71
N ALA A 473 -8.89 -10.60 -23.41
CA ALA A 473 -9.27 -11.95 -22.99
C ALA A 473 -9.96 -11.97 -21.62
N ALA A 474 -9.45 -11.22 -20.65
CA ALA A 474 -10.06 -11.06 -19.33
C ALA A 474 -11.41 -10.35 -19.40
N GLN A 475 -11.53 -9.29 -20.21
CA GLN A 475 -12.81 -8.62 -20.46
C GLN A 475 -13.84 -9.59 -21.04
N ARG A 476 -13.47 -10.40 -22.04
CA ARG A 476 -14.37 -11.40 -22.64
C ARG A 476 -14.80 -12.45 -21.62
N LEU A 477 -13.89 -12.93 -20.77
CA LEU A 477 -14.23 -13.86 -19.69
C LEU A 477 -15.24 -13.24 -18.71
N ALA A 478 -15.02 -12.00 -18.30
CA ALA A 478 -15.94 -11.27 -17.43
C ALA A 478 -17.33 -11.09 -18.08
N GLU A 479 -17.38 -10.69 -19.36
CA GLU A 479 -18.63 -10.55 -20.13
C GLU A 479 -19.41 -11.88 -20.24
N GLN A 480 -18.72 -13.01 -20.40
CA GLN A 480 -19.36 -14.34 -20.54
C GLN A 480 -19.83 -14.93 -19.21
N THR A 481 -19.15 -14.59 -18.11
CA THR A 481 -19.50 -15.06 -16.76
C THR A 481 -20.45 -14.11 -16.03
N GLY A 482 -20.61 -12.86 -16.50
CA GLY A 482 -21.35 -11.83 -15.79
C GLY A 482 -20.56 -11.19 -14.65
N ALA A 483 -19.28 -11.54 -14.48
CA ALA A 483 -18.42 -10.96 -13.47
C ALA A 483 -18.08 -9.49 -13.77
N SER A 484 -17.82 -8.72 -12.72
CA SER A 484 -17.19 -7.40 -12.86
C SER A 484 -15.76 -7.55 -13.39
N PHE A 485 -15.33 -6.61 -14.23
CA PHE A 485 -13.96 -6.58 -14.76
C PHE A 485 -13.21 -5.39 -14.16
N GLY A 486 -12.07 -5.65 -13.54
CA GLY A 486 -11.32 -4.68 -12.76
C GLY A 486 -9.82 -4.72 -13.00
N ILE A 487 -9.17 -3.57 -12.78
CA ILE A 487 -7.73 -3.40 -12.84
C ILE A 487 -7.25 -2.98 -11.46
N LEU A 488 -6.18 -3.59 -10.96
CA LEU A 488 -5.49 -3.18 -9.73
C LEU A 488 -4.45 -2.11 -10.10
N PRO A 489 -4.71 -0.81 -9.87
CA PRO A 489 -3.82 0.23 -10.40
C PRO A 489 -2.43 0.21 -9.71
N GLN A 490 -1.41 0.64 -10.44
CA GLN A 490 -0.01 0.52 -9.99
C GLN A 490 0.38 1.54 -8.91
N ALA A 491 -0.31 2.69 -8.83
CA ALA A 491 0.04 3.80 -7.95
C ALA A 491 -1.18 4.51 -7.37
N ALA A 492 -0.95 5.34 -6.35
CA ALA A 492 -1.98 6.02 -5.56
C ALA A 492 -2.99 6.85 -6.35
N ASN A 493 -2.58 7.42 -7.48
CA ASN A 493 -3.43 8.27 -8.31
C ASN A 493 -3.43 7.86 -9.78
N SER A 494 -3.14 6.58 -10.07
CA SER A 494 -3.21 6.04 -11.45
C SER A 494 -4.59 6.23 -12.08
N VAL A 495 -5.67 6.02 -11.32
CA VAL A 495 -7.05 6.26 -11.80
C VAL A 495 -7.27 7.75 -12.09
N GLY A 496 -6.71 8.64 -11.25
CA GLY A 496 -6.76 10.08 -11.47
C GLY A 496 -6.02 10.52 -12.74
N ALA A 497 -4.84 9.96 -12.99
CA ALA A 497 -4.08 10.20 -14.23
C ALA A 497 -4.89 9.80 -15.47
N ASP A 498 -5.48 8.60 -15.46
CA ASP A 498 -6.35 8.11 -16.53
C ASP A 498 -7.59 9.00 -16.73
N LEU A 499 -8.25 9.45 -15.66
CA LEU A 499 -9.40 10.38 -15.73
C LEU A 499 -9.05 11.71 -16.39
N LEU A 500 -7.81 12.18 -16.18
CA LEU A 500 -7.29 13.40 -16.80
C LEU A 500 -6.82 13.17 -18.24
N ASN A 501 -6.79 11.92 -18.73
CA ASN A 501 -6.24 11.54 -20.03
C ASN A 501 -4.81 12.10 -20.22
N THR A 502 -3.94 11.93 -19.23
CA THR A 502 -2.58 12.52 -19.21
C THR A 502 -1.67 11.96 -20.29
N ASP A 503 -1.75 10.67 -20.61
CA ASP A 503 -0.83 9.99 -21.52
C ASP A 503 -1.05 10.37 -23.00
N SER A 504 -0.42 11.44 -23.49
CA SER A 504 -0.41 11.85 -24.90
C SER A 504 0.74 11.21 -25.70
N GLY A 505 1.80 10.74 -25.04
CA GLY A 505 2.87 9.89 -25.60
C GLY A 505 3.19 8.71 -24.66
N SER A 506 4.25 7.95 -24.94
CA SER A 506 4.73 6.89 -24.01
C SER A 506 6.21 7.07 -23.64
N ILE A 507 6.61 6.48 -22.50
CA ILE A 507 8.02 6.47 -22.11
C ILE A 507 8.87 5.66 -23.09
N ALA A 508 8.35 4.51 -23.57
CA ALA A 508 9.05 3.68 -24.56
C ALA A 508 9.37 4.45 -25.86
N GLU A 509 8.42 5.27 -26.35
CA GLU A 509 8.65 6.18 -27.48
C GLU A 509 9.76 7.20 -27.19
N MET A 510 9.73 7.82 -26.01
CA MET A 510 10.73 8.82 -25.60
C MET A 510 12.11 8.24 -25.32
N ILE A 511 12.22 6.95 -25.01
CA ILE A 511 13.50 6.24 -24.91
C ILE A 511 14.06 5.94 -26.30
N THR A 512 13.19 5.47 -27.22
CA THR A 512 13.58 5.11 -28.60
C THR A 512 13.91 6.34 -29.44
N ALA A 513 13.20 7.44 -29.21
CA ALA A 513 13.44 8.75 -29.82
C ALA A 513 13.66 9.80 -28.71
N PRO A 514 14.89 9.88 -28.15
CA PRO A 514 15.22 10.81 -27.08
C PRO A 514 14.85 12.25 -27.39
N LYS A 515 14.28 12.92 -26.39
CA LYS A 515 13.84 14.32 -26.47
C LYS A 515 14.99 15.25 -26.10
N GLN A 516 14.97 16.48 -26.61
CA GLN A 516 16.00 17.48 -26.31
C GLN A 516 15.81 18.09 -24.91
N ALA A 517 14.57 18.24 -24.46
CA ALA A 517 14.23 18.62 -23.10
C ALA A 517 13.40 17.51 -22.44
N VAL A 518 13.69 17.17 -21.18
CA VAL A 518 12.83 16.26 -20.41
C VAL A 518 12.56 16.84 -19.03
N LEU A 519 11.28 16.91 -18.66
CA LEU A 519 10.84 17.26 -17.32
C LEU A 519 10.48 15.98 -16.56
N LEU A 520 11.17 15.73 -15.45
CA LEU A 520 10.91 14.61 -14.55
C LEU A 520 10.10 15.12 -13.35
N LEU A 521 8.84 14.71 -13.23
CA LEU A 521 7.95 15.11 -12.13
C LEU A 521 7.81 13.96 -11.14
N ASN A 522 8.57 14.03 -10.03
CA ASN A 522 8.61 13.00 -8.99
C ASN A 522 9.00 11.59 -9.51
N VAL A 523 9.93 11.54 -10.48
CA VAL A 523 10.39 10.30 -11.12
C VAL A 523 11.87 10.06 -10.80
N GLU A 524 12.18 8.86 -10.29
CA GLU A 524 13.55 8.31 -10.25
C GLU A 524 13.70 7.33 -11.44
N PRO A 525 14.32 7.74 -12.56
CA PRO A 525 14.24 7.02 -13.84
C PRO A 525 14.80 5.59 -13.80
N GLU A 526 15.79 5.32 -12.95
CA GLU A 526 16.35 3.99 -12.73
C GLU A 526 15.37 3.05 -11.99
N ALA A 527 14.53 3.61 -11.13
CA ALA A 527 13.68 2.86 -10.23
C ALA A 527 12.24 2.79 -10.74
N ASP A 528 11.69 3.86 -11.28
CA ASP A 528 10.27 3.98 -11.57
C ASP A 528 9.90 3.60 -13.02
N VAL A 529 10.88 3.61 -13.93
CA VAL A 529 10.67 3.41 -15.38
C VAL A 529 11.12 2.02 -15.83
N ALA A 530 10.36 1.38 -16.73
CA ALA A 530 10.71 0.06 -17.27
C ALA A 530 11.99 0.03 -18.14
N GLY A 531 12.54 1.18 -18.51
CA GLY A 531 13.70 1.26 -19.42
C GLY A 531 15.06 0.96 -18.78
N GLY A 532 15.19 0.99 -17.45
CA GLY A 532 16.47 0.80 -16.76
C GLY A 532 17.59 1.68 -17.33
N VAL A 533 18.73 1.09 -17.66
CA VAL A 533 19.87 1.82 -18.26
C VAL A 533 19.51 2.49 -19.60
N ALA A 534 18.58 1.95 -20.39
CA ALA A 534 18.15 2.59 -21.62
C ALA A 534 17.42 3.92 -21.36
N ALA A 535 16.62 4.01 -20.29
CA ALA A 535 15.99 5.25 -19.87
C ALA A 535 17.03 6.29 -19.45
N VAL A 536 18.00 5.88 -18.63
CA VAL A 536 19.11 6.75 -18.20
C VAL A 536 19.94 7.22 -19.41
N ALA A 537 20.24 6.34 -20.36
CA ALA A 537 20.99 6.67 -21.57
C ALA A 537 20.22 7.63 -22.49
N ALA A 538 18.89 7.51 -22.59
CA ALA A 538 18.06 8.45 -23.33
C ALA A 538 18.07 9.84 -22.67
N LEU A 539 17.97 9.92 -21.34
CA LEU A 539 18.06 11.20 -20.62
C LEU A 539 19.43 11.87 -20.81
N LYS A 540 20.53 11.11 -20.82
CA LYS A 540 21.88 11.66 -21.09
C LYS A 540 22.06 12.25 -22.49
N GLN A 541 21.21 11.89 -23.45
CA GLN A 541 21.23 12.46 -24.80
C GLN A 541 20.45 13.77 -24.90
N ALA A 542 19.60 14.08 -23.91
CA ALA A 542 18.89 15.33 -23.87
C ALA A 542 19.87 16.50 -23.68
N LYS A 543 19.52 17.66 -24.25
CA LYS A 543 20.25 18.91 -24.03
C LYS A 543 19.95 19.51 -22.66
N SER A 544 18.76 19.25 -22.13
CA SER A 544 18.38 19.67 -20.79
C SER A 544 17.43 18.68 -20.11
N VAL A 545 17.76 18.25 -18.89
CA VAL A 545 16.88 17.45 -18.04
C VAL A 545 16.62 18.19 -16.73
N MET A 546 15.34 18.35 -16.41
CA MET A 546 14.87 19.17 -15.29
C MET A 546 14.04 18.31 -14.35
N ALA A 547 14.55 18.04 -13.14
CA ALA A 547 13.86 17.19 -12.19
C ALA A 547 13.18 17.99 -11.08
N PHE A 548 11.91 17.70 -10.86
CA PHE A 548 11.09 18.18 -9.76
C PHE A 548 10.98 17.03 -8.77
N THR A 549 11.82 17.03 -7.74
CA THR A 549 12.04 15.84 -6.91
C THR A 549 12.06 16.17 -5.42
N PRO A 550 11.48 15.30 -4.57
CA PRO A 550 11.67 15.40 -3.13
C PRO A 550 13.08 15.03 -2.69
N PHE A 551 13.78 14.16 -3.43
CA PHE A 551 15.05 13.58 -3.03
C PHE A 551 16.10 13.64 -4.14
N VAL A 552 17.36 13.75 -3.72
CA VAL A 552 18.52 13.57 -4.59
C VAL A 552 18.85 12.08 -4.70
N SER A 553 19.26 11.65 -5.89
CA SER A 553 19.88 10.35 -6.14
C SER A 553 21.08 10.53 -7.07
N ASP A 554 22.00 9.56 -7.08
CA ASP A 554 23.17 9.58 -7.95
C ASP A 554 22.77 9.66 -9.43
N THR A 555 21.72 8.93 -9.82
CA THR A 555 21.18 8.97 -11.19
C THR A 555 20.67 10.36 -11.55
N LEU A 556 19.94 11.02 -10.65
CA LEU A 556 19.45 12.38 -10.91
C LEU A 556 20.61 13.39 -11.02
N LEU A 557 21.65 13.26 -10.19
CA LEU A 557 22.84 14.12 -10.28
C LEU A 557 23.66 13.91 -11.56
N ASP A 558 23.63 12.69 -12.09
CA ASP A 558 24.28 12.30 -13.33
C ASP A 558 23.56 12.88 -14.55
N VAL A 559 22.23 12.68 -14.63
CA VAL A 559 21.45 13.01 -15.84
C VAL A 559 20.84 14.42 -15.87
N CYS A 560 20.65 15.09 -14.73
CA CYS A 560 19.94 16.36 -14.67
C CYS A 560 20.87 17.58 -14.72
N ASP A 561 20.32 18.70 -15.19
CA ASP A 561 20.96 20.02 -15.15
C ASP A 561 20.37 20.90 -14.04
N VAL A 562 19.13 20.63 -13.63
CA VAL A 562 18.45 21.34 -12.54
C VAL A 562 17.64 20.38 -11.71
N LEU A 563 17.71 20.54 -10.38
CA LEU A 563 16.88 19.85 -9.41
C LEU A 563 16.07 20.88 -8.62
N LEU A 564 14.74 20.74 -8.62
CA LEU A 564 13.80 21.60 -7.91
C LEU A 564 13.16 20.84 -6.75
N PRO A 565 13.28 21.31 -5.50
CA PRO A 565 12.73 20.61 -4.34
C PRO A 565 11.21 20.71 -4.29
N ILE A 566 10.55 19.55 -4.40
CA ILE A 566 9.09 19.46 -4.24
C ILE A 566 8.68 18.89 -2.89
N ALA A 567 7.53 19.35 -2.40
CA ALA A 567 6.89 18.84 -1.19
C ALA A 567 6.33 17.41 -1.42
N PRO A 568 6.53 16.45 -0.48
CA PRO A 568 5.83 15.18 -0.51
C PRO A 568 4.37 15.37 -0.03
N PHE A 569 3.54 14.32 -0.10
CA PHE A 569 2.12 14.37 0.26
C PHE A 569 1.81 14.90 1.68
N THR A 570 2.77 14.82 2.61
CA THR A 570 2.62 15.33 3.98
C THR A 570 2.85 16.85 4.10
N GLU A 571 3.42 17.51 3.11
CA GLU A 571 3.73 18.96 3.12
C GLU A 571 2.91 19.74 2.06
N THR A 572 2.14 19.04 1.22
CA THR A 572 1.30 19.61 0.15
C THR A 572 -0.18 19.27 0.35
N SER A 573 -1.05 20.08 -0.25
CA SER A 573 -2.47 19.78 -0.40
C SER A 573 -2.75 19.24 -1.80
N GLY A 574 -3.80 18.43 -1.91
CA GLY A 574 -4.29 17.92 -3.17
C GLY A 574 -5.22 16.72 -2.99
N SER A 575 -5.46 16.02 -4.07
CA SER A 575 -6.42 14.92 -4.12
C SER A 575 -5.86 13.72 -4.86
N PHE A 576 -6.25 12.53 -4.39
CA PHE A 576 -6.06 11.28 -5.10
C PHE A 576 -7.39 10.67 -5.49
N VAL A 577 -7.43 9.96 -6.61
CA VAL A 577 -8.51 9.05 -6.98
C VAL A 577 -7.99 7.63 -6.81
N ASN A 578 -8.51 6.94 -5.79
CA ASN A 578 -8.06 5.60 -5.43
C ASN A 578 -8.57 4.53 -6.43
N MET A 579 -8.25 3.26 -6.18
CA MET A 579 -8.56 2.14 -7.07
C MET A 579 -10.04 1.94 -7.35
N GLU A 580 -10.94 2.23 -6.41
CA GLU A 580 -12.40 2.16 -6.64
C GLU A 580 -12.96 3.42 -7.31
N GLY A 581 -12.09 4.36 -7.71
CA GLY A 581 -12.51 5.62 -8.31
C GLY A 581 -13.00 6.67 -7.30
N ARG A 582 -12.72 6.49 -6.00
CA ARG A 582 -13.10 7.47 -4.98
C ARG A 582 -12.10 8.62 -4.93
N LEU A 583 -12.60 9.83 -5.13
CA LEU A 583 -11.86 11.07 -4.88
C LEU A 583 -11.67 11.31 -3.38
N GLN A 584 -10.42 11.47 -2.94
CA GLN A 584 -10.06 11.76 -1.56
C GLN A 584 -9.07 12.94 -1.51
N SER A 585 -9.52 14.06 -0.95
CA SER A 585 -8.69 15.26 -0.78
C SER A 585 -8.04 15.29 0.61
N PHE A 586 -6.83 15.84 0.67
CA PHE A 586 -6.05 15.99 1.89
C PHE A 586 -5.28 17.33 1.90
N HIS A 587 -4.76 17.68 3.08
CA HIS A 587 -3.98 18.89 3.28
C HIS A 587 -2.60 18.56 3.81
N GLY A 588 -1.62 19.44 3.56
CA GLY A 588 -0.31 19.35 4.17
C GLY A 588 -0.42 19.39 5.69
N VAL A 589 0.20 18.42 6.37
CA VAL A 589 0.16 18.25 7.82
C VAL A 589 1.37 18.87 8.53
N VAL A 590 2.45 19.10 7.78
CA VAL A 590 3.67 19.80 8.19
C VAL A 590 4.06 20.84 7.14
N LYS A 591 5.01 21.72 7.48
CA LYS A 591 5.58 22.68 6.54
C LYS A 591 6.63 22.00 5.67
N GLY A 592 6.86 22.56 4.48
CA GLY A 592 7.94 22.15 3.59
C GLY A 592 9.32 22.12 4.28
N LEU A 593 10.14 21.10 4.01
CA LEU A 593 11.52 21.07 4.50
C LEU A 593 12.43 21.98 3.66
N GLY A 594 13.11 22.91 4.34
CA GLY A 594 13.97 23.88 3.66
C GLY A 594 13.15 24.80 2.76
N GLU A 595 13.58 24.95 1.51
CA GLU A 595 12.89 25.73 0.49
C GLU A 595 11.94 24.88 -0.38
N SER A 596 11.58 23.65 0.03
CA SER A 596 10.66 22.81 -0.73
C SER A 596 9.29 23.47 -0.90
N ARG A 597 8.69 23.31 -2.10
CA ARG A 597 7.37 23.88 -2.42
C ARG A 597 6.43 22.81 -2.99
N PRO A 598 5.11 22.91 -2.74
CA PRO A 598 4.11 22.14 -3.47
C PRO A 598 4.32 22.19 -4.98
N LEU A 599 4.32 21.03 -5.65
CA LEU A 599 4.58 20.99 -7.10
C LEU A 599 3.52 21.79 -7.88
N TRP A 600 2.26 21.77 -7.45
CA TRP A 600 1.21 22.59 -8.09
C TRP A 600 1.53 24.09 -8.06
N LYS A 601 2.15 24.60 -6.98
CA LYS A 601 2.57 26.01 -6.89
C LYS A 601 3.71 26.31 -7.86
N ILE A 602 4.63 25.37 -8.02
CA ILE A 602 5.75 25.51 -8.94
C ILE A 602 5.23 25.53 -10.39
N LEU A 603 4.38 24.57 -10.75
CA LEU A 603 3.77 24.48 -12.08
C LEU A 603 2.92 25.71 -12.41
N ARG A 604 2.16 26.21 -11.43
CA ARG A 604 1.43 27.48 -11.53
C ARG A 604 2.35 28.64 -11.94
N VAL A 605 3.43 28.84 -11.19
CA VAL A 605 4.38 29.93 -11.46
C VAL A 605 5.09 29.74 -12.79
N LEU A 606 5.46 28.50 -13.16
CA LEU A 606 6.05 28.22 -14.46
C LEU A 606 5.10 28.53 -15.62
N GLY A 607 3.81 28.21 -15.49
CA GLY A 607 2.81 28.58 -16.48
C GLY A 607 2.73 30.10 -16.70
N ASN A 608 2.70 30.87 -15.61
CA ASN A 608 2.71 32.33 -15.68
C ASN A 608 4.02 32.89 -16.27
N LEU A 609 5.18 32.30 -15.92
CA LEU A 609 6.48 32.71 -16.45
C LEU A 609 6.65 32.44 -17.95
N LEU A 610 5.94 31.43 -18.46
CA LEU A 610 5.88 31.09 -19.89
C LEU A 610 4.71 31.82 -20.61
N GLU A 611 4.06 32.77 -19.94
CA GLU A 611 2.94 33.55 -20.47
C GLU A 611 1.76 32.68 -20.96
N LEU A 612 1.54 31.53 -20.32
CA LEU A 612 0.45 30.61 -20.65
C LEU A 612 -0.85 30.99 -19.93
N GLU A 613 -1.98 30.87 -20.62
CA GLU A 613 -3.29 31.24 -20.08
C GLU A 613 -3.79 30.25 -19.01
N GLY A 614 -4.53 30.78 -18.03
CA GLY A 614 -5.28 29.99 -17.06
C GLY A 614 -4.44 29.39 -15.94
N PHE A 615 -3.27 29.94 -15.61
CA PHE A 615 -2.46 29.51 -14.47
C PHE A 615 -2.64 30.38 -13.22
N GLU A 616 -3.63 31.28 -13.19
CA GLU A 616 -3.89 32.18 -12.05
C GLU A 616 -4.71 31.51 -10.93
N TYR A 617 -4.20 30.39 -10.40
CA TYR A 617 -4.84 29.63 -9.31
C TYR A 617 -4.36 30.05 -7.93
N ASP A 618 -5.25 30.28 -6.98
CA ASP A 618 -4.86 30.62 -5.60
C ASP A 618 -4.76 29.41 -4.67
N SER A 619 -5.42 28.29 -5.02
CA SER A 619 -5.48 27.10 -4.17
C SER A 619 -5.60 25.79 -4.95
N SER A 620 -5.28 24.67 -4.28
CA SER A 620 -5.48 23.31 -4.82
C SER A 620 -6.94 23.02 -5.15
N GLU A 621 -7.88 23.56 -4.38
CA GLU A 621 -9.31 23.31 -4.55
C GLU A 621 -9.86 23.96 -5.83
N GLN A 622 -9.33 25.13 -6.20
CA GLN A 622 -9.66 25.76 -7.49
C GLN A 622 -9.15 24.91 -8.66
N ILE A 623 -7.92 24.39 -8.55
CA ILE A 623 -7.34 23.51 -9.57
C ILE A 623 -8.17 22.24 -9.70
N LEU A 624 -8.56 21.63 -8.58
CA LEU A 624 -9.41 20.44 -8.57
C LEU A 624 -10.75 20.68 -9.28
N HIS A 625 -11.39 21.81 -8.99
CA HIS A 625 -12.67 22.17 -9.61
C HIS A 625 -12.55 22.27 -11.14
N ASP A 626 -11.46 22.86 -11.63
CA ASP A 626 -11.17 22.95 -13.07
C ASP A 626 -10.75 21.61 -13.68
N ALA A 627 -10.05 20.77 -12.92
CA ALA A 627 -9.52 19.50 -13.38
C ALA A 627 -10.61 18.44 -13.57
N LEU A 628 -11.57 18.38 -12.64
CA LEU A 628 -12.54 17.30 -12.60
C LEU A 628 -13.87 17.73 -11.96
N ASP A 629 -14.97 17.39 -12.64
CA ASP A 629 -16.30 17.40 -12.04
C ASP A 629 -16.50 16.14 -11.19
N ALA A 630 -16.43 16.30 -9.87
CA ALA A 630 -16.56 15.21 -8.90
C ALA A 630 -17.93 14.50 -8.97
N GLN A 631 -19.00 15.19 -9.37
CA GLN A 631 -20.35 14.59 -9.45
C GLN A 631 -20.46 13.65 -10.66
N ARG A 632 -19.75 13.97 -11.74
CA ARG A 632 -19.72 13.19 -12.98
C ARG A 632 -18.56 12.21 -13.06
N LEU A 633 -17.72 12.14 -12.03
CA LEU A 633 -16.60 11.21 -11.95
C LEU A 633 -17.04 9.76 -12.23
N PRO A 634 -18.12 9.22 -11.63
CA PRO A 634 -18.53 7.83 -11.88
C PRO A 634 -18.85 7.53 -13.35
N GLU A 635 -19.31 8.52 -14.13
CA GLU A 635 -19.61 8.36 -15.57
C GLU A 635 -18.34 8.08 -16.40
N LYS A 636 -17.17 8.47 -15.88
CA LYS A 636 -15.87 8.33 -16.56
C LYS A 636 -15.15 7.04 -16.21
N LEU A 637 -15.61 6.28 -15.21
CA LEU A 637 -15.00 5.03 -14.78
C LEU A 637 -15.54 3.87 -15.63
N ASN A 638 -14.75 3.41 -16.60
CA ASN A 638 -15.21 2.38 -17.53
C ASN A 638 -14.04 1.57 -18.11
N ASN A 639 -13.96 0.31 -17.66
CA ASN A 639 -12.92 -0.63 -18.11
C ASN A 639 -13.21 -1.25 -19.49
N ARG A 640 -14.27 -0.89 -20.20
CA ARG A 640 -14.54 -1.50 -21.52
C ARG A 640 -13.54 -0.99 -22.56
N SER A 641 -12.92 -1.91 -23.28
CA SER A 641 -12.14 -1.65 -24.49
C SER A 641 -12.86 -2.17 -25.72
N SER A 642 -12.77 -1.44 -26.83
CA SER A 642 -13.25 -1.86 -28.15
C SER A 642 -12.20 -2.62 -28.97
N TRP A 643 -11.03 -2.92 -28.41
CA TRP A 643 -9.96 -3.61 -29.14
C TRP A 643 -10.33 -5.06 -29.49
N GLN A 644 -10.06 -5.47 -30.73
CA GLN A 644 -10.43 -6.79 -31.30
C GLN A 644 -9.25 -7.48 -32.02
N GLY A 645 -8.01 -7.07 -31.72
CA GLY A 645 -6.81 -7.61 -32.37
C GLY A 645 -6.41 -9.00 -31.86
N GLU A 646 -5.26 -9.48 -32.35
CA GLU A 646 -4.65 -10.73 -31.90
C GLU A 646 -3.48 -10.48 -30.94
N ALA A 647 -3.16 -11.52 -30.16
CA ALA A 647 -2.01 -11.54 -29.28
C ALA A 647 -0.71 -11.34 -30.06
N ALA A 648 0.21 -10.56 -29.50
CA ALA A 648 1.55 -10.43 -30.05
C ALA A 648 2.30 -11.78 -29.96
N PRO A 649 3.23 -12.06 -30.88
CA PRO A 649 4.08 -13.24 -30.77
C PRO A 649 4.81 -13.27 -29.43
N ALA A 650 4.82 -14.45 -28.79
CA ALA A 650 5.52 -14.66 -27.54
C ALA A 650 7.03 -14.39 -27.71
N ALA A 651 7.62 -13.63 -26.78
CA ALA A 651 9.07 -13.49 -26.71
C ALA A 651 9.72 -14.87 -26.47
N ALA A 652 10.77 -15.16 -27.22
CA ALA A 652 11.55 -16.39 -27.07
C ALA A 652 12.55 -16.26 -25.91
N GLY A 653 12.91 -17.40 -25.32
CA GLY A 653 13.93 -17.47 -24.27
C GLY A 653 13.38 -17.33 -22.86
N LEU A 654 14.27 -16.95 -21.95
CA LEU A 654 14.04 -16.87 -20.52
C LEU A 654 13.44 -15.50 -20.16
N ILE A 655 12.33 -15.45 -19.41
CA ILE A 655 11.60 -14.21 -19.10
C ILE A 655 11.76 -13.81 -17.63
N ARG A 656 12.03 -12.52 -17.38
CA ARG A 656 12.13 -11.95 -16.03
C ARG A 656 10.75 -11.59 -15.47
N THR A 657 10.43 -12.03 -14.25
CA THR A 657 9.17 -11.73 -13.52
C THR A 657 9.45 -11.23 -12.10
N GLY A 658 8.42 -10.80 -11.36
CA GLY A 658 8.47 -10.57 -9.91
C GLY A 658 7.99 -9.22 -9.40
N GLY A 659 7.59 -8.30 -10.28
CA GLY A 659 7.06 -6.99 -9.87
C GLY A 659 8.06 -6.08 -9.16
N VAL A 660 7.52 -5.04 -8.53
CA VAL A 660 8.26 -4.12 -7.65
C VAL A 660 8.03 -4.57 -6.22
N GLY A 661 9.11 -4.70 -5.43
CA GLY A 661 8.97 -5.04 -4.02
C GLY A 661 8.19 -3.98 -3.25
N ILE A 662 7.38 -4.40 -2.27
CA ILE A 662 6.50 -3.52 -1.48
C ILE A 662 7.23 -2.31 -0.88
N TYR A 663 8.48 -2.48 -0.45
CA TYR A 663 9.31 -1.42 0.14
C TYR A 663 10.22 -0.68 -0.87
N HIS A 664 9.91 -0.80 -2.16
CA HIS A 664 10.60 -0.13 -3.26
C HIS A 664 9.66 0.63 -4.20
N THR A 665 8.39 0.74 -3.82
CA THR A 665 7.29 1.29 -4.64
C THR A 665 7.43 2.77 -4.96
N ASP A 666 7.96 3.57 -4.03
CA ASP A 666 8.17 5.01 -4.23
C ASP A 666 9.40 5.55 -3.50
N ALA A 667 9.75 6.80 -3.81
CA ALA A 667 10.96 7.45 -3.33
C ALA A 667 11.01 7.65 -1.80
N ILE A 668 9.86 7.79 -1.12
CA ILE A 668 9.79 7.92 0.34
C ILE A 668 10.02 6.55 0.97
N VAL A 669 9.32 5.53 0.47
CA VAL A 669 9.39 4.16 1.00
C VAL A 669 10.80 3.57 0.86
N ARG A 670 11.46 3.83 -0.29
CA ARG A 670 12.86 3.43 -0.55
C ARG A 670 13.85 3.97 0.48
N ARG A 671 13.49 5.02 1.22
CA ARG A 671 14.32 5.73 2.20
C ARG A 671 13.87 5.54 3.63
N ALA A 672 12.86 4.71 3.88
CA ALA A 672 12.38 4.42 5.23
C ALA A 672 13.24 3.32 5.86
N GLU A 673 14.20 3.70 6.71
CA GLU A 673 15.25 2.81 7.22
C GLU A 673 14.70 1.51 7.83
N ALA A 674 13.69 1.59 8.70
CA ALA A 674 13.14 0.40 9.34
C ALA A 674 12.48 -0.57 8.35
N LEU A 675 11.89 -0.08 7.26
CA LEU A 675 11.35 -0.92 6.18
C LEU A 675 12.49 -1.60 5.40
N GLN A 676 13.58 -0.89 5.14
CA GLN A 676 14.75 -1.42 4.42
C GLN A 676 15.50 -2.52 5.20
N GLN A 677 15.33 -2.59 6.53
CA GLN A 677 15.88 -3.65 7.37
C GLN A 677 15.05 -4.95 7.39
N THR A 678 13.88 -4.98 6.74
CA THR A 678 13.01 -6.17 6.70
C THR A 678 13.46 -7.18 5.64
N SER A 679 12.95 -8.42 5.72
CA SER A 679 13.19 -9.45 4.70
C SER A 679 12.66 -9.07 3.32
N HIS A 680 11.54 -8.35 3.23
CA HIS A 680 10.94 -7.87 1.97
C HIS A 680 11.78 -6.84 1.23
N ALA A 681 12.70 -6.16 1.92
CA ALA A 681 13.60 -5.19 1.31
C ALA A 681 14.98 -5.76 0.96
N GLN A 682 15.28 -7.01 1.34
CA GLN A 682 16.59 -7.61 1.04
C GLN A 682 16.77 -7.82 -0.47
N VAL A 683 18.03 -7.82 -0.91
CA VAL A 683 18.39 -8.11 -2.30
C VAL A 683 17.82 -9.49 -2.69
N PRO A 684 16.89 -9.57 -3.65
CA PRO A 684 16.27 -10.83 -4.00
C PRO A 684 17.22 -11.72 -4.81
N PRO A 685 17.26 -13.03 -4.56
CA PRO A 685 17.93 -13.97 -5.45
C PRO A 685 17.15 -14.10 -6.77
N ALA A 686 17.85 -14.47 -7.84
CA ALA A 686 17.24 -14.88 -9.11
C ALA A 686 16.70 -16.30 -8.96
N ARG A 687 15.38 -16.44 -8.78
CA ARG A 687 14.74 -17.77 -8.63
C ARG A 687 14.38 -18.35 -9.98
N VAL A 688 14.72 -19.62 -10.21
CA VAL A 688 14.55 -20.30 -11.51
C VAL A 688 14.07 -21.72 -11.30
N HIS A 689 13.22 -22.23 -12.21
CA HIS A 689 12.80 -23.63 -12.17
C HIS A 689 14.01 -24.59 -12.24
N PRO A 690 14.08 -25.68 -11.44
CA PRO A 690 15.22 -26.58 -11.43
C PRO A 690 15.65 -27.11 -12.82
N ASP A 691 14.68 -27.46 -13.68
CA ASP A 691 15.00 -27.95 -15.03
C ASP A 691 15.60 -26.86 -15.93
N THR A 692 15.13 -25.62 -15.80
CA THR A 692 15.68 -24.47 -16.53
C THR A 692 17.08 -24.15 -16.00
N LEU A 693 17.28 -24.23 -14.68
CA LEU A 693 18.59 -24.04 -14.06
C LEU A 693 19.60 -25.08 -14.55
N ALA A 694 19.21 -26.35 -14.62
CA ALA A 694 20.02 -27.43 -15.15
C ALA A 694 20.32 -27.25 -16.66
N ALA A 695 19.33 -26.83 -17.44
CA ALA A 695 19.52 -26.53 -18.87
C ALA A 695 20.49 -25.38 -19.12
N LEU A 696 20.56 -24.41 -18.20
CA LEU A 696 21.53 -23.31 -18.22
C LEU A 696 22.93 -23.70 -17.69
N GLY A 697 23.09 -24.92 -17.16
CA GLY A 697 24.36 -25.38 -16.57
C GLY A 697 24.71 -24.69 -15.25
N LEU A 698 23.72 -24.12 -14.55
CA LEU A 698 23.91 -23.41 -13.28
C LEU A 698 23.55 -24.31 -12.10
N ALA A 699 24.22 -24.10 -10.96
CA ALA A 699 23.93 -24.81 -9.71
C ALA A 699 23.08 -23.95 -8.75
N ASP A 700 22.29 -24.59 -7.89
CA ASP A 700 21.54 -23.91 -6.84
C ASP A 700 22.51 -23.21 -5.84
N GLY A 701 22.26 -21.93 -5.57
CA GLY A 701 23.14 -21.09 -4.75
C GLY A 701 24.37 -20.52 -5.48
N ALA A 702 24.56 -20.82 -6.77
CA ALA A 702 25.67 -20.27 -7.54
C ALA A 702 25.48 -18.77 -7.83
N THR A 703 26.58 -18.09 -8.11
CA THR A 703 26.56 -16.73 -8.65
C THR A 703 26.47 -16.80 -10.18
N ALA A 704 25.59 -16.00 -10.77
CA ALA A 704 25.43 -15.84 -12.21
C ALA A 704 25.43 -14.35 -12.60
N GLU A 705 25.69 -14.05 -13.86
CA GLU A 705 25.41 -12.74 -14.45
C GLU A 705 24.02 -12.74 -15.07
N ALA A 706 23.14 -11.89 -14.54
CA ALA A 706 21.90 -11.52 -15.20
C ALA A 706 22.20 -10.47 -16.26
N VAL A 707 21.82 -10.74 -17.51
CA VAL A 707 22.06 -9.83 -18.65
C VAL A 707 20.74 -9.42 -19.26
N GLN A 708 20.49 -8.11 -19.30
CA GLN A 708 19.28 -7.54 -19.89
C GLN A 708 19.58 -6.13 -20.40
N ASN A 709 19.12 -5.80 -21.62
CA ASN A 709 19.30 -4.48 -22.23
C ASN A 709 20.76 -3.97 -22.21
N GLY A 710 21.72 -4.86 -22.46
CA GLY A 710 23.16 -4.55 -22.44
C GLY A 710 23.76 -4.34 -21.06
N SER A 711 22.97 -4.44 -19.98
CA SER A 711 23.42 -4.34 -18.60
C SER A 711 23.69 -5.72 -18.03
N ARG A 712 24.72 -5.83 -17.19
CA ARG A 712 25.11 -7.05 -16.49
C ARG A 712 25.08 -6.82 -14.98
N VAL A 713 24.35 -7.67 -14.25
CA VAL A 713 24.26 -7.60 -12.79
C VAL A 713 24.53 -8.99 -12.20
N ARG A 714 25.42 -9.06 -11.21
CA ARG A 714 25.67 -10.32 -10.50
C ARG A 714 24.51 -10.65 -9.57
N VAL A 715 24.00 -11.86 -9.67
CA VAL A 715 22.87 -12.36 -8.86
C VAL A 715 23.20 -13.73 -8.29
N THR A 716 22.69 -14.00 -7.09
CA THR A 716 22.65 -15.37 -6.56
C THR A 716 21.46 -16.09 -7.18
N VAL A 717 21.69 -17.25 -7.78
CA VAL A 717 20.63 -18.05 -8.38
C VAL A 717 20.12 -19.08 -7.37
N MET A 718 18.80 -19.24 -7.30
CA MET A 718 18.17 -20.23 -6.43
C MET A 718 17.16 -21.09 -7.21
N ALA A 719 17.16 -22.39 -6.95
CA ALA A 719 16.17 -23.29 -7.50
C ALA A 719 14.79 -23.07 -6.85
N ASP A 720 13.75 -22.96 -7.66
CA ASP A 720 12.37 -22.77 -7.21
C ASP A 720 11.40 -23.57 -8.09
N ASN A 721 10.89 -24.67 -7.57
CA ASN A 721 9.95 -25.55 -8.27
C ASN A 721 8.52 -24.99 -8.32
N THR A 722 8.28 -23.80 -7.77
CA THR A 722 7.00 -23.11 -7.86
C THR A 722 6.88 -22.22 -9.10
N LEU A 723 7.93 -22.14 -9.92
CA LEU A 723 7.97 -21.39 -11.16
C LEU A 723 7.74 -22.32 -12.37
N PRO A 724 7.07 -21.86 -13.44
CA PRO A 724 7.11 -22.54 -14.73
C PRO A 724 8.54 -22.53 -15.32
N PRO A 725 8.86 -23.48 -16.22
CA PRO A 725 10.10 -23.42 -16.99
C PRO A 725 10.27 -22.12 -17.79
N ASN A 726 11.52 -21.75 -18.06
CA ASN A 726 11.91 -20.55 -18.83
C ASN A 726 11.50 -19.21 -18.18
N ILE A 727 11.42 -19.18 -16.85
CA ILE A 727 11.22 -17.94 -16.07
C ILE A 727 12.35 -17.74 -15.07
N VAL A 728 12.76 -16.49 -14.90
CA VAL A 728 13.51 -16.00 -13.74
C VAL A 728 12.61 -15.08 -12.94
N HIS A 729 12.29 -15.45 -11.71
CA HIS A 729 11.69 -14.53 -10.77
C HIS A 729 12.80 -13.73 -10.09
N LEU A 730 12.96 -12.48 -10.55
CA LEU A 730 13.92 -11.50 -10.04
C LEU A 730 13.21 -10.14 -9.93
N PRO A 731 12.48 -9.90 -8.82
CA PRO A 731 11.80 -8.64 -8.56
C PRO A 731 12.74 -7.44 -8.69
N GLN A 732 12.17 -6.27 -8.99
CA GLN A 732 12.94 -5.05 -9.05
C GLN A 732 13.45 -4.64 -7.67
N HIS A 733 14.73 -4.33 -7.61
CA HIS A 733 15.45 -3.89 -6.42
C HIS A 733 16.54 -2.89 -6.85
N PRO A 734 16.93 -1.89 -6.03
CA PRO A 734 18.00 -0.97 -6.37
C PRO A 734 19.29 -1.64 -6.89
N ALA A 735 19.72 -2.74 -6.26
CA ALA A 735 20.86 -3.54 -6.67
C ALA A 735 20.78 -4.16 -8.09
N ASN A 736 19.58 -4.26 -8.66
CA ASN A 736 19.35 -4.81 -10.01
C ASN A 736 18.59 -3.86 -10.94
N ALA A 737 18.44 -2.58 -10.55
CA ALA A 737 17.70 -1.56 -11.29
C ALA A 737 18.22 -1.36 -12.73
N ALA A 738 19.51 -1.61 -12.95
CA ALA A 738 20.15 -1.47 -14.26
C ALA A 738 19.56 -2.40 -15.34
N LEU A 739 19.08 -3.59 -14.96
CA LEU A 739 18.52 -4.58 -15.90
C LEU A 739 17.24 -4.08 -16.61
N GLY A 740 16.55 -3.08 -16.05
CA GLY A 740 15.34 -2.52 -16.64
C GLY A 740 14.10 -3.39 -16.46
N GLY A 741 13.23 -3.38 -17.46
CA GLY A 741 11.82 -3.72 -17.36
C GLY A 741 11.54 -5.19 -17.12
N LEU A 742 10.55 -5.45 -16.26
CA LEU A 742 10.03 -6.79 -16.00
C LEU A 742 9.24 -7.30 -17.21
N MET A 743 8.92 -8.59 -17.25
CA MET A 743 8.20 -9.27 -18.34
C MET A 743 8.91 -9.28 -19.69
N ASN A 744 10.23 -9.06 -19.70
CA ASN A 744 11.07 -9.10 -20.88
C ASN A 744 12.07 -10.26 -20.83
N ALA A 745 12.68 -10.55 -21.98
CA ALA A 745 13.75 -11.51 -22.10
C ALA A 745 14.96 -11.11 -21.24
N ILE A 746 15.55 -12.10 -20.58
CA ILE A 746 16.74 -11.99 -19.74
C ILE A 746 17.64 -13.19 -20.01
N GLU A 747 18.95 -13.01 -19.91
CA GLU A 747 19.91 -14.11 -19.95
C GLU A 747 20.51 -14.32 -18.56
N LEU A 748 20.84 -15.56 -18.23
CA LEU A 748 21.61 -15.93 -17.03
C LEU A 748 22.85 -16.70 -17.49
N GLU A 749 24.02 -16.10 -17.26
CA GLU A 749 25.33 -16.66 -17.61
C GLU A 749 26.07 -17.11 -16.34
N GLY A 750 26.74 -18.26 -16.36
CA GLY A 750 27.63 -18.66 -15.26
C GLY A 750 28.85 -17.75 -15.17
N VAL A 751 29.28 -17.43 -13.93
CA VAL A 751 30.49 -16.64 -13.66
C VAL A 751 31.75 -17.50 -13.71
#